data_AF-A0A318SCF5-F1
#
_entry.id   AF-A0A318SCF5-F1
#
_cell.length_a   1.000
_cell.length_b   1.000
_cell.length_c   1.000
_cell.angle_alpha   90.00
_cell.angle_beta   90.00
_cell.angle_gamma   90.00
#
_symmetry.space_group_name_H-M   'P 1'
#
loop_
_entity.id
_entity.type
_entity.pdbx_description
1 polymer ?
#
loop_
_entity_poly.entity_id
_entity_poly.type
_entity_poly.pdbx_seq_one_letter_code
_entity_poly.pdbx_strand_id
1 'polypeptide(L)'
;MPLRDLCLPNWLDTSTGDLIADFFAPALKHADRYDRGVGYFSSGWLRLAASGMADFAARGGHARWVTSPILDENDWHAMLTGHDARRDATLRDALARTIDDLTARLERDTLNALAWMIADGVITFKLAVPRHKLDAGDFHDKFGVFTDARGDRISFNGSYNDSVQGNRNYESIKIFPSWHDAFRPLCDADADRFDRLWRNADPNVAVYDLPRAAHERILHLRTADRPYRPPPRAHRPRQPDVPRDVTLRDYQHQAIQAWLPGTRGFFEMATGTGKTITALAASTALIAREGRLAVVIAVPYQHLVDQWADDARRFGYAPILAFDNRHRWMGPLHDRLRALARGDTDHACVIVTHATLSTDAFQQALREVTGQLLVIADEAHHLGTPAHLAALPAHAGHRLALSATPNRWFDDAGTAALRAYFGDTIFALPLADAIGTSLTPYTYHPVLVELTDEETDAYADLSVQITRLHAAAATDSDAADRLRRLLLRRADLLNRAENKLPALSDVLRVHPVASHALFYCAPGQLDDVVHQLGFQHHLRVHRFTATERPAERRRLLEHFDRGDLQALAAIRCLDEGVDVPNTRTAFLLASSSNPREFIQRRGRVLRRAPGKTHAVIHDFITIPPLLPGVVSSTERSVVRRELARFTEFAQTAQNTHDAYAALWDVLQRHTHLDAQEHA
;
A
#
# COMPACT_ATOMS: atom_id res chain seq x y z
N MET A 1 3.21 -36.98 7.91
CA MET A 1 2.94 -37.14 9.35
C MET A 1 3.33 -35.82 10.00
N PRO A 2 2.44 -35.20 10.80
CA PRO A 2 2.76 -34.00 11.57
C PRO A 2 3.77 -34.32 12.68
N LEU A 3 4.46 -33.29 13.18
CA LEU A 3 5.48 -33.45 14.23
C LEU A 3 4.89 -34.02 15.52
N ARG A 4 3.62 -33.69 15.83
CA ARG A 4 2.92 -34.17 17.03
C ARG A 4 2.75 -35.69 17.13
N ASP A 5 2.82 -36.38 16.00
CA ASP A 5 2.67 -37.84 15.94
C ASP A 5 4.02 -38.55 16.14
N LEU A 6 5.13 -37.81 16.32
CA LEU A 6 6.42 -38.38 16.66
C LEU A 6 6.48 -38.72 18.14
N CYS A 7 6.77 -39.98 18.46
CA CYS A 7 7.04 -40.44 19.81
C CYS A 7 8.48 -40.08 20.22
N LEU A 8 8.71 -38.79 20.52
CA LEU A 8 10.01 -38.29 20.96
C LEU A 8 10.12 -38.26 22.49
N PRO A 9 11.27 -38.61 23.08
CA PRO A 9 11.50 -38.43 24.50
C PRO A 9 11.70 -36.93 24.82
N ASN A 10 11.47 -36.53 26.08
CA ASN A 10 11.72 -35.14 26.52
C ASN A 10 13.22 -34.85 26.76
N TRP A 11 14.05 -35.90 26.77
CA TRP A 11 15.50 -35.82 26.92
C TRP A 11 16.13 -37.02 26.22
N LEU A 12 17.24 -36.79 25.54
CA LEU A 12 18.05 -37.82 24.90
C LEU A 12 19.53 -37.52 25.11
N ASP A 13 20.34 -38.55 25.28
CA ASP A 13 21.80 -38.45 25.35
C ASP A 13 22.47 -39.56 24.56
N THR A 14 23.75 -39.37 24.25
CA THR A 14 24.55 -40.32 23.45
C THR A 14 24.86 -41.63 24.16
N SER A 15 24.53 -41.77 25.46
CA SER A 15 24.71 -43.01 26.21
C SER A 15 23.49 -43.94 26.13
N THR A 16 22.31 -43.36 25.92
CA THR A 16 21.01 -44.06 25.92
C THR A 16 20.34 -44.13 24.56
N GLY A 17 20.76 -43.30 23.59
CA GLY A 17 20.25 -43.32 22.23
C GLY A 17 21.13 -42.57 21.22
N ASP A 18 20.68 -42.53 19.97
CA ASP A 18 21.35 -41.83 18.88
C ASP A 18 20.59 -40.54 18.56
N LEU A 19 21.19 -39.39 18.90
CA LEU A 19 20.60 -38.06 18.68
C LEU A 19 20.15 -37.83 17.23
N ILE A 20 20.86 -38.41 16.26
CA ILE A 20 20.57 -38.25 14.84
C ILE A 20 19.42 -39.15 14.42
N ALA A 21 19.51 -40.45 14.72
CA ALA A 21 18.51 -41.42 14.30
C ALA A 21 17.18 -41.25 15.06
N ASP A 22 17.24 -40.95 16.35
CA ASP A 22 16.07 -40.92 17.24
C ASP A 22 15.40 -39.54 17.30
N PHE A 23 16.11 -38.45 16.95
CA PHE A 23 15.57 -37.09 17.02
C PHE A 23 15.71 -36.29 15.71
N PHE A 24 16.93 -36.00 15.24
CA PHE A 24 17.12 -35.07 14.12
C PHE A 24 16.54 -35.60 12.80
N ALA A 25 16.81 -36.85 12.44
CA ALA A 25 16.30 -37.46 11.21
C ALA A 25 14.75 -37.51 11.17
N PRO A 26 14.04 -38.00 12.20
CA PRO A 26 12.58 -38.00 12.19
C PRO A 26 11.99 -36.57 12.21
N ALA A 27 12.60 -35.63 12.96
CA ALA A 27 12.15 -34.24 12.96
C ALA A 27 12.32 -33.59 11.57
N LEU A 28 13.48 -33.73 10.94
CA LEU A 28 13.76 -33.21 9.60
C LEU A 28 12.88 -33.85 8.52
N LYS A 29 12.50 -35.12 8.69
CA LYS A 29 11.59 -35.83 7.79
C LYS A 29 10.14 -35.33 7.85
N HIS A 30 9.77 -34.56 8.88
CA HIS A 30 8.39 -34.09 9.06
C HIS A 30 8.24 -32.57 9.20
N ALA A 31 9.32 -31.85 9.53
CA ALA A 31 9.33 -30.39 9.59
C ALA A 31 9.31 -29.76 8.19
N ASP A 32 8.74 -28.55 8.11
CA ASP A 32 8.79 -27.67 6.94
C ASP A 32 9.73 -26.48 7.17
N ARG A 33 9.96 -26.11 8.44
CA ARG A 33 10.94 -25.10 8.83
C ARG A 33 11.88 -25.63 9.92
N TYR A 34 13.15 -25.28 9.81
CA TYR A 34 14.16 -25.58 10.82
C TYR A 34 15.01 -24.34 11.15
N ASP A 35 14.83 -23.82 12.35
CA ASP A 35 15.56 -22.67 12.86
C ASP A 35 16.67 -23.14 13.81
N ARG A 36 17.93 -22.76 13.57
CA ARG A 36 19.10 -23.29 14.30
C ARG A 36 20.05 -22.18 14.72
N GLY A 37 20.25 -22.03 16.03
CA GLY A 37 21.35 -21.26 16.60
C GLY A 37 22.47 -22.21 17.03
N VAL A 38 23.64 -22.07 16.41
CA VAL A 38 24.81 -22.91 16.70
C VAL A 38 26.06 -22.05 16.74
N GLY A 39 27.00 -22.33 17.63
CA GLY A 39 28.22 -21.53 17.67
C GLY A 39 29.13 -21.70 16.46
N TYR A 40 29.48 -22.93 16.13
CA TYR A 40 30.32 -23.21 14.97
C TYR A 40 29.69 -24.30 14.12
N PHE A 41 29.64 -24.03 12.81
CA PHE A 41 29.15 -24.98 11.84
C PHE A 41 30.23 -26.01 11.51
N SER A 42 29.95 -27.29 11.80
CA SER A 42 30.91 -28.37 11.57
C SER A 42 30.41 -29.39 10.55
N SER A 43 31.38 -29.89 9.78
CA SER A 43 31.21 -30.85 8.70
C SER A 43 30.59 -32.18 9.11
N GLY A 44 30.70 -32.54 10.39
CA GLY A 44 30.23 -33.83 10.91
C GLY A 44 28.73 -33.94 10.99
N TRP A 45 28.04 -32.90 11.46
CA TRP A 45 26.60 -32.93 11.62
C TRP A 45 25.87 -33.04 10.30
N LEU A 46 26.26 -32.27 9.27
CA LEU A 46 25.63 -32.36 7.95
C LEU A 46 25.75 -33.76 7.36
N ARG A 47 26.88 -34.44 7.60
CA ARG A 47 27.09 -35.82 7.15
C ARG A 47 26.15 -36.79 7.89
N LEU A 48 26.04 -36.64 9.21
CA LEU A 48 25.17 -37.51 10.01
C LEU A 48 23.68 -37.26 9.70
N ALA A 49 23.29 -36.00 9.57
CA ALA A 49 21.92 -35.59 9.26
C ALA A 49 21.59 -35.62 7.76
N ALA A 50 22.51 -36.08 6.89
CA ALA A 50 22.40 -35.96 5.43
C ALA A 50 21.10 -36.55 4.87
N SER A 51 20.72 -37.75 5.34
CA SER A 51 19.48 -38.40 4.91
C SER A 51 18.24 -37.60 5.33
N GLY A 52 18.21 -37.10 6.56
CA GLY A 52 17.10 -36.26 7.05
C GLY A 52 17.03 -34.93 6.29
N MET A 53 18.17 -34.31 6.01
CA MET A 53 18.26 -33.08 5.23
C MET A 53 17.83 -33.29 3.77
N ALA A 54 18.17 -34.43 3.16
CA ALA A 54 17.73 -34.76 1.80
C ALA A 54 16.20 -34.88 1.73
N ASP A 55 15.59 -35.56 2.69
CA ASP A 55 14.13 -35.68 2.79
C ASP A 55 13.45 -34.33 3.10
N PHE A 56 14.08 -33.50 3.93
CA PHE A 56 13.62 -32.14 4.21
C PHE A 56 13.65 -31.27 2.96
N ALA A 57 14.77 -31.29 2.23
CA ALA A 57 14.94 -30.57 0.96
C ALA A 57 13.93 -31.06 -0.09
N ALA A 58 13.79 -32.38 -0.28
CA ALA A 58 12.89 -32.97 -1.27
C ALA A 58 11.41 -32.65 -1.03
N ARG A 59 11.03 -32.20 0.16
CA ARG A 59 9.66 -31.76 0.50
C ARG A 59 9.49 -30.24 0.47
N GLY A 60 10.54 -29.48 0.16
CA GLY A 60 10.52 -28.02 0.10
C GLY A 60 10.71 -27.33 1.46
N GLY A 61 11.33 -28.03 2.42
CA GLY A 61 11.64 -27.44 3.72
C GLY A 61 12.65 -26.29 3.63
N HIS A 62 12.56 -25.34 4.56
CA HIS A 62 13.44 -24.18 4.63
C HIS A 62 14.11 -24.05 6.01
N ALA A 63 15.44 -23.99 6.04
CA ALA A 63 16.24 -23.85 7.24
C ALA A 63 16.88 -22.46 7.36
N ARG A 64 16.87 -21.89 8.57
CA ARG A 64 17.47 -20.59 8.92
C ARG A 64 18.51 -20.81 10.01
N TRP A 65 19.77 -20.50 9.72
CA TRP A 65 20.88 -20.79 10.62
C TRP A 65 21.62 -19.52 11.03
N VAL A 66 21.85 -19.36 12.34
CA VAL A 66 22.66 -18.30 12.92
C VAL A 66 23.91 -18.93 13.52
N THR A 67 25.09 -18.56 13.02
CA THR A 67 26.39 -19.12 13.42
C THR A 67 27.44 -18.06 13.69
N SER A 68 28.45 -18.34 14.52
CA SER A 68 29.60 -17.44 14.66
C SER A 68 30.58 -17.57 13.49
N PRO A 69 31.20 -16.47 13.04
CA PRO A 69 32.35 -16.50 12.14
C PRO A 69 33.64 -16.92 12.88
N ILE A 70 34.63 -17.43 12.15
CA ILE A 70 35.98 -17.65 12.70
C ILE A 70 36.74 -16.31 12.74
N LEU A 71 36.90 -15.74 13.94
CA LEU A 71 37.59 -14.46 14.18
C LEU A 71 38.82 -14.67 15.08
N ASP A 72 39.93 -13.99 14.77
CA ASP A 72 41.09 -13.88 15.65
C ASP A 72 41.02 -12.61 16.54
N GLU A 73 41.92 -12.48 17.52
CA GLU A 73 41.93 -11.32 18.45
C GLU A 73 42.14 -9.98 17.74
N ASN A 74 42.87 -9.96 16.62
CA ASN A 74 43.14 -8.74 15.87
C ASN A 74 41.93 -8.35 15.01
N ASP A 75 41.23 -9.32 14.41
CA ASP A 75 39.95 -9.13 13.74
C ASP A 75 38.92 -8.53 14.69
N TRP A 76 38.88 -9.06 15.92
CA TRP A 76 37.97 -8.60 16.95
C TRP A 76 38.21 -7.11 17.28
N HIS A 77 39.47 -6.75 17.47
CA HIS A 77 39.86 -5.36 17.76
C HIS A 77 39.57 -4.43 16.57
N ALA A 78 39.77 -4.90 15.33
CA ALA A 78 39.47 -4.16 14.11
C ALA A 78 37.95 -3.97 13.90
N MET A 79 37.13 -4.98 14.25
CA MET A 79 35.67 -4.88 14.21
C MET A 79 35.13 -3.89 15.24
N LEU A 80 35.73 -3.80 16.42
CA LEU A 80 35.33 -2.82 17.44
C LEU A 80 35.73 -1.38 17.07
N THR A 81 36.97 -1.17 16.65
CA THR A 81 37.57 0.16 16.47
C THR A 81 37.45 0.77 15.06
N GLY A 82 37.06 -0.03 14.06
CA GLY A 82 36.97 0.39 12.66
C GLY A 82 35.67 1.14 12.31
N HIS A 83 35.77 2.08 11.35
CA HIS A 83 34.61 2.59 10.60
C HIS A 83 33.99 1.45 9.77
N ASP A 84 32.72 1.57 9.37
CA ASP A 84 31.94 0.53 8.68
C ASP A 84 32.69 -0.16 7.52
N ALA A 85 33.46 0.58 6.72
CA ALA A 85 34.23 0.01 5.61
C ALA A 85 35.37 -0.94 6.06
N ARG A 86 35.99 -0.70 7.22
CA ARG A 86 37.00 -1.60 7.80
C ARG A 86 36.34 -2.83 8.44
N ARG A 87 35.18 -2.64 9.09
CA ARG A 87 34.37 -3.76 9.65
C ARG A 87 33.95 -4.75 8.58
N ASP A 88 33.50 -4.25 7.43
CA ASP A 88 33.14 -5.08 6.27
C ASP A 88 34.34 -5.79 5.63
N ALA A 89 35.55 -5.22 5.69
CA ALA A 89 36.76 -5.90 5.25
C ALA A 89 37.12 -7.05 6.19
N THR A 90 37.14 -6.80 7.50
CA THR A 90 37.45 -7.82 8.51
C THR A 90 36.42 -8.95 8.51
N LEU A 91 35.12 -8.65 8.38
CA LEU A 91 34.07 -9.67 8.27
C LEU A 91 34.27 -10.52 7.00
N ARG A 92 34.63 -9.91 5.87
CA ARG A 92 34.92 -10.64 4.63
C ARG A 92 36.10 -11.61 4.79
N ASP A 93 37.15 -11.20 5.48
CA ASP A 93 38.33 -12.05 5.73
C ASP A 93 37.99 -13.20 6.68
N ALA A 94 37.21 -12.94 7.73
CA ALA A 94 36.71 -13.96 8.65
C ALA A 94 35.82 -15.01 7.96
N LEU A 95 34.96 -14.56 7.04
CA LEU A 95 34.19 -15.45 6.19
C LEU A 95 35.03 -16.25 5.21
N ALA A 96 36.05 -15.63 4.60
CA ALA A 96 36.95 -16.33 3.70
C ALA A 96 37.62 -17.50 4.44
N ARG A 97 38.14 -17.24 5.66
CA ARG A 97 38.69 -18.28 6.54
C ARG A 97 37.66 -19.35 6.90
N THR A 98 36.43 -18.95 7.21
CA THR A 98 35.34 -19.90 7.52
C THR A 98 35.04 -20.81 6.32
N ILE A 99 34.98 -20.27 5.10
CA ILE A 99 34.75 -21.05 3.88
C ILE A 99 35.95 -21.96 3.55
N ASP A 100 37.17 -21.46 3.72
CA ASP A 100 38.39 -22.23 3.48
C ASP A 100 38.48 -23.41 4.44
N ASP A 101 38.16 -23.19 5.72
CA ASP A 101 38.11 -24.23 6.75
C ASP A 101 36.99 -25.26 6.48
N LEU A 102 35.81 -24.81 6.03
CA LEU A 102 34.75 -25.71 5.58
C LEU A 102 35.20 -26.56 4.40
N THR A 103 35.87 -25.95 3.41
CA THR A 103 36.39 -26.64 2.22
C THR A 103 37.47 -27.66 2.58
N ALA A 104 38.32 -27.34 3.58
CA ALA A 104 39.38 -28.23 4.04
C ALA A 104 38.87 -29.41 4.88
N ARG A 105 37.78 -29.23 5.65
CA ARG A 105 37.27 -30.22 6.60
C ARG A 105 36.13 -31.11 6.08
N LEU A 106 35.51 -30.73 4.97
CA LEU A 106 34.42 -31.49 4.38
C LEU A 106 34.91 -32.36 3.22
N GLU A 107 34.40 -33.59 3.15
CA GLU A 107 34.52 -34.42 1.95
C GLU A 107 33.78 -33.78 0.77
N ARG A 108 34.26 -34.03 -0.46
CA ARG A 108 33.77 -33.40 -1.70
C ARG A 108 32.26 -33.51 -1.88
N ASP A 109 31.67 -34.65 -1.51
CA ASP A 109 30.24 -34.91 -1.68
C ASP A 109 29.38 -34.14 -0.66
N THR A 110 29.88 -33.92 0.56
CA THR A 110 29.16 -33.14 1.59
C THR A 110 29.21 -31.65 1.27
N LEU A 111 30.34 -31.14 0.73
CA LEU A 111 30.43 -29.77 0.20
C LEU A 111 29.45 -29.55 -0.94
N ASN A 112 29.39 -30.50 -1.87
CA ASN A 112 28.47 -30.44 -2.99
C ASN A 112 27.00 -30.38 -2.52
N ALA A 113 26.62 -31.21 -1.55
CA ALA A 113 25.27 -31.21 -0.98
C ALA A 113 24.89 -29.88 -0.33
N LEU A 114 25.78 -29.34 0.51
CA LEU A 114 25.58 -28.04 1.16
C LEU A 114 25.46 -26.91 0.13
N ALA A 115 26.35 -26.90 -0.87
CA ALA A 115 26.34 -25.90 -1.93
C ALA A 115 25.04 -25.94 -2.75
N TRP A 116 24.51 -27.13 -3.05
CA TRP A 116 23.20 -27.27 -3.68
C TRP A 116 22.06 -26.82 -2.76
N MET A 117 22.10 -27.14 -1.45
CA MET A 117 21.05 -26.71 -0.49
C MET A 117 20.96 -25.20 -0.34
N ILE A 118 22.10 -24.50 -0.35
CA ILE A 118 22.10 -23.04 -0.36
C ILE A 118 21.57 -22.52 -1.72
N ALA A 119 22.02 -23.12 -2.83
CA ALA A 119 21.57 -22.73 -4.18
C ALA A 119 20.06 -22.88 -4.38
N ASP A 120 19.48 -23.93 -3.83
CA ASP A 120 18.05 -24.23 -3.93
C ASP A 120 17.22 -23.48 -2.86
N GLY A 121 17.85 -22.66 -2.01
CA GLY A 121 17.18 -21.90 -0.95
C GLY A 121 16.70 -22.75 0.23
N VAL A 122 17.21 -23.97 0.38
CA VAL A 122 16.88 -24.90 1.47
C VAL A 122 17.54 -24.45 2.78
N ILE A 123 18.75 -23.89 2.72
CA ILE A 123 19.47 -23.38 3.91
C ILE A 123 19.89 -21.92 3.68
N THR A 124 19.55 -21.06 4.62
CA THR A 124 20.02 -19.67 4.68
C THR A 124 20.86 -19.44 5.93
N PHE A 125 22.01 -18.78 5.80
CA PHE A 125 22.90 -18.47 6.92
C PHE A 125 22.95 -16.98 7.24
N LYS A 126 23.09 -16.69 8.53
CA LYS A 126 23.54 -15.40 9.03
C LYS A 126 24.63 -15.58 10.08
N LEU A 127 25.47 -14.57 10.23
CA LEU A 127 26.60 -14.57 11.15
C LEU A 127 26.30 -13.75 12.39
N ALA A 128 26.37 -14.38 13.56
CA ALA A 128 26.23 -13.74 14.84
C ALA A 128 27.57 -13.25 15.37
N VAL A 129 27.61 -11.97 15.71
CA VAL A 129 28.74 -11.29 16.35
C VAL A 129 28.22 -10.67 17.65
N PRO A 130 28.64 -11.17 18.82
CA PRO A 130 28.29 -10.55 20.10
C PRO A 130 28.69 -9.07 20.16
N ARG A 131 27.99 -8.26 20.95
CA ARG A 131 28.27 -6.83 21.15
C ARG A 131 27.84 -6.33 22.52
N HIS A 132 28.29 -5.14 22.88
CA HIS A 132 27.97 -4.45 24.13
C HIS A 132 28.34 -5.28 25.36
N LYS A 133 27.34 -5.85 26.06
CA LYS A 133 27.60 -6.61 27.30
C LYS A 133 28.30 -7.95 27.04
N LEU A 134 28.29 -8.42 25.80
CA LEU A 134 28.92 -9.66 25.36
C LEU A 134 30.16 -9.40 24.49
N ASP A 135 30.75 -8.20 24.58
CA ASP A 135 31.97 -7.86 23.85
C ASP A 135 33.08 -8.88 24.15
N ALA A 136 33.78 -9.32 23.09
CA ALA A 136 34.83 -10.35 23.08
C ALA A 136 34.36 -11.78 23.42
N GLY A 137 33.05 -12.01 23.53
CA GLY A 137 32.48 -13.35 23.63
C GLY A 137 32.20 -13.97 22.26
N ASP A 138 32.04 -15.29 22.25
CA ASP A 138 31.51 -16.03 21.11
C ASP A 138 30.00 -16.26 21.27
N PHE A 139 29.27 -16.22 20.16
CA PHE A 139 27.90 -16.76 20.16
C PHE A 139 28.03 -18.29 20.16
N HIS A 140 28.03 -18.91 21.35
CA HIS A 140 28.28 -20.35 21.51
C HIS A 140 27.04 -21.15 21.90
N ASP A 141 25.85 -20.59 21.63
CA ASP A 141 24.60 -21.23 21.98
C ASP A 141 24.23 -22.39 21.03
N LYS A 142 23.40 -23.31 21.51
CA LYS A 142 23.02 -24.56 20.83
C LYS A 142 21.56 -24.86 21.07
N PHE A 143 20.73 -24.35 20.18
CA PHE A 143 19.30 -24.55 20.24
C PHE A 143 18.71 -24.62 18.85
N GLY A 144 17.49 -25.15 18.74
CA GLY A 144 16.78 -25.12 17.48
C GLY A 144 15.30 -25.36 17.64
N VAL A 145 14.56 -24.98 16.61
CA VAL A 145 13.11 -25.12 16.56
C VAL A 145 12.72 -25.72 15.21
N PHE A 146 12.09 -26.89 15.26
CA PHE A 146 11.39 -27.46 14.11
C PHE A 146 9.95 -26.98 14.08
N THR A 147 9.42 -26.67 12.91
CA THR A 147 8.01 -26.29 12.71
C THR A 147 7.44 -27.03 11.51
N ASP A 148 6.22 -27.57 11.62
CA ASP A 148 5.49 -28.15 10.48
C ASP A 148 4.39 -27.23 9.93
N ALA A 149 3.73 -27.65 8.85
CA ALA A 149 2.67 -26.91 8.16
C ALA A 149 1.44 -26.60 9.03
N ARG A 150 1.23 -27.34 10.13
CA ARG A 150 0.14 -27.09 11.08
C ARG A 150 0.53 -26.07 12.15
N GLY A 151 1.79 -25.62 12.15
CA GLY A 151 2.34 -24.74 13.16
C GLY A 151 2.76 -25.46 14.44
N ASP A 152 2.75 -26.80 14.44
CA ASP A 152 3.30 -27.56 15.57
C ASP A 152 4.81 -27.40 15.59
N ARG A 153 5.35 -27.16 16.78
CA ARG A 153 6.76 -26.91 17.01
C ARG A 153 7.37 -27.91 17.98
N ILE A 154 8.65 -28.19 17.76
CA ILE A 154 9.52 -28.87 18.73
C ILE A 154 10.74 -27.97 18.92
N SER A 155 10.92 -27.42 20.12
CA SER A 155 12.18 -26.76 20.49
C SER A 155 13.13 -27.76 21.15
N PHE A 156 14.42 -27.54 20.99
CA PHE A 156 15.44 -28.29 21.73
C PHE A 156 16.63 -27.42 22.11
N ASN A 157 17.26 -27.75 23.23
CA ASN A 157 18.52 -27.15 23.69
C ASN A 157 19.46 -28.23 24.25
N GLY A 158 20.77 -28.02 24.17
CA GLY A 158 21.71 -29.04 24.63
C GLY A 158 23.17 -28.72 24.43
N SER A 159 24.03 -29.65 24.83
CA SER A 159 25.49 -29.54 24.66
C SER A 159 25.96 -29.95 23.26
N TYR A 160 25.09 -30.62 22.48
CA TYR A 160 25.44 -31.29 21.23
C TYR A 160 26.14 -30.38 20.23
N ASN A 161 27.45 -30.61 20.08
CA ASN A 161 28.30 -29.91 19.14
C ASN A 161 28.29 -30.59 17.77
N ASP A 162 28.19 -29.73 16.74
CA ASP A 162 28.42 -29.88 15.30
C ASP A 162 29.28 -31.03 14.70
N SER A 163 30.14 -31.68 15.51
CA SER A 163 31.42 -32.26 15.09
C SER A 163 31.41 -33.76 14.83
N VAL A 164 32.28 -34.22 13.92
CA VAL A 164 32.49 -35.65 13.60
C VAL A 164 32.83 -36.49 14.84
N GLN A 165 33.36 -35.88 15.90
CA GLN A 165 33.64 -36.55 17.19
C GLN A 165 32.44 -36.59 18.15
N GLY A 166 31.30 -35.98 17.81
CA GLY A 166 30.11 -35.87 18.67
C GLY A 166 29.48 -37.21 19.07
N ASN A 167 29.62 -38.27 18.26
CA ASN A 167 29.17 -39.62 18.64
C ASN A 167 30.17 -40.38 19.54
N ARG A 168 31.33 -39.80 19.87
CA ARG A 168 32.26 -40.31 20.89
C ARG A 168 32.23 -39.49 22.19
N ASN A 169 31.61 -38.32 22.16
CA ASN A 169 31.45 -37.45 23.32
C ASN A 169 30.11 -37.72 24.01
N TYR A 170 30.08 -37.56 25.33
CA TYR A 170 28.83 -37.60 26.08
C TYR A 170 28.07 -36.29 25.84
N GLU A 171 26.99 -36.36 25.08
CA GLU A 171 26.19 -35.20 24.67
C GLU A 171 24.73 -35.42 25.03
N SER A 172 24.00 -34.34 25.28
CA SER A 172 22.56 -34.44 25.60
C SER A 172 21.76 -33.27 25.03
N ILE A 173 20.49 -33.55 24.74
CA ILE A 173 19.49 -32.55 24.33
C ILE A 173 18.22 -32.71 25.17
N LYS A 174 17.61 -31.59 25.55
CA LYS A 174 16.25 -31.55 26.08
C LYS A 174 15.31 -31.12 24.96
N ILE A 175 14.15 -31.75 24.90
CA ILE A 175 13.19 -31.63 23.81
C ILE A 175 11.87 -31.11 24.40
N PHE A 176 11.32 -30.08 23.79
CA PHE A 176 10.13 -29.35 24.24
C PHE A 176 9.07 -29.31 23.14
N PRO A 177 8.13 -30.27 23.12
CA PRO A 177 7.02 -30.27 22.18
C PRO A 177 5.93 -29.24 22.53
N SER A 178 5.54 -28.43 21.55
CA SER A 178 4.55 -27.35 21.74
C SER A 178 3.12 -27.83 22.02
N TRP A 179 2.78 -29.08 21.69
CA TRP A 179 1.46 -29.67 21.97
C TRP A 179 1.29 -30.13 23.42
N HIS A 180 2.34 -29.98 24.25
CA HIS A 180 2.25 -30.18 25.69
C HIS A 180 2.19 -28.81 26.39
N ASP A 181 1.11 -28.55 27.13
CA ASP A 181 0.85 -27.21 27.71
C ASP A 181 1.98 -26.70 28.60
N ALA A 182 2.65 -27.60 29.34
CA ALA A 182 3.80 -27.24 30.18
C ALA A 182 5.04 -26.77 29.39
N PHE A 183 5.17 -27.16 28.11
CA PHE A 183 6.34 -26.87 27.28
C PHE A 183 6.09 -25.79 26.22
N ARG A 184 4.83 -25.50 25.90
CA ARG A 184 4.45 -24.46 24.94
C ARG A 184 5.12 -23.10 25.20
N PRO A 185 5.15 -22.56 26.44
CA PRO A 185 5.82 -21.27 26.69
C PRO A 185 7.32 -21.28 26.40
N LEU A 186 8.01 -22.41 26.63
CA LEU A 186 9.43 -22.56 26.34
C LEU A 186 9.68 -22.58 24.83
N CYS A 187 8.86 -23.35 24.11
CA CYS A 187 8.97 -23.44 22.67
C CYS A 187 8.70 -22.10 21.97
N ASP A 188 7.72 -21.34 22.45
CA ASP A 188 7.42 -20.01 21.93
C ASP A 188 8.54 -19.02 22.26
N ALA A 189 9.11 -19.07 23.47
CA ALA A 189 10.25 -18.24 23.85
C ALA A 189 11.49 -18.48 22.97
N ASP A 190 11.81 -19.73 22.65
CA ASP A 190 12.93 -20.08 21.76
C ASP A 190 12.69 -19.65 20.31
N ALA A 191 11.47 -19.82 19.80
CA ALA A 191 11.09 -19.36 18.46
C ALA A 191 11.17 -17.82 18.35
N ASP A 192 10.64 -17.10 19.33
CA ASP A 192 10.71 -15.64 19.39
C ASP A 192 12.14 -15.15 19.54
N ARG A 193 12.96 -15.84 20.34
CA ARG A 193 14.39 -15.56 20.49
C ARG A 193 15.12 -15.71 19.17
N PHE A 194 14.89 -16.79 18.44
CA PHE A 194 15.48 -16.99 17.12
C PHE A 194 15.09 -15.87 16.16
N ASP A 195 13.80 -15.52 16.10
CA ASP A 195 13.30 -14.46 15.23
C ASP A 195 13.89 -13.07 15.57
N ARG A 196 14.14 -12.78 16.86
CA ARG A 196 14.85 -11.55 17.28
C ARG A 196 16.29 -11.53 16.76
N LEU A 197 17.03 -12.63 16.92
CA LEU A 197 18.38 -12.76 16.38
C LEU A 197 18.37 -12.60 14.84
N TRP A 198 17.49 -13.33 14.16
CA TRP A 198 17.41 -13.35 12.69
C TRP A 198 17.13 -11.98 12.07
N ARG A 199 16.30 -11.17 12.75
CA ARG A 199 15.97 -9.78 12.36
C ARG A 199 16.99 -8.75 12.83
N ASN A 200 18.12 -9.18 13.41
CA ASN A 200 19.16 -8.32 13.97
C ASN A 200 18.62 -7.35 15.05
N ALA A 201 17.67 -7.83 15.85
CA ALA A 201 16.98 -7.04 16.88
C ALA A 201 17.46 -7.36 18.31
N ASP A 202 18.40 -8.29 18.47
CA ASP A 202 18.99 -8.58 19.79
C ASP A 202 19.94 -7.44 20.21
N PRO A 203 19.81 -6.92 21.45
CA PRO A 203 20.69 -5.84 21.90
C PRO A 203 22.15 -6.28 21.94
N ASN A 204 22.47 -7.51 22.35
CA ASN A 204 23.85 -7.95 22.60
C ASN A 204 24.42 -8.88 21.52
N VAL A 205 23.68 -9.15 20.45
CA VAL A 205 24.17 -9.94 19.30
C VAL A 205 23.76 -9.25 18.01
N ALA A 206 24.75 -8.84 17.22
CA ALA A 206 24.52 -8.37 15.86
C ALA A 206 24.54 -9.55 14.89
N VAL A 207 23.60 -9.59 13.96
CA VAL A 207 23.48 -10.66 12.96
C VAL A 207 23.61 -10.09 11.56
N TYR A 208 24.54 -10.64 10.77
CA TYR A 208 24.91 -10.18 9.43
C TYR A 208 24.59 -11.24 8.37
N ASP A 209 24.12 -10.82 7.20
CA ASP A 209 23.96 -11.75 6.08
C ASP A 209 25.32 -12.14 5.51
N LEU A 210 25.40 -13.32 4.87
CA LEU A 210 26.58 -13.74 4.12
C LEU A 210 26.93 -12.68 3.04
N PRO A 211 28.15 -12.12 3.03
CA PRO A 211 28.63 -11.31 1.93
C PRO A 211 28.48 -12.02 0.58
N ARG A 212 28.13 -11.26 -0.47
CA ARG A 212 27.89 -11.77 -1.82
C ARG A 212 29.02 -12.68 -2.34
N ALA A 213 30.27 -12.26 -2.15
CA ALA A 213 31.44 -13.04 -2.60
C ALA A 213 31.55 -14.40 -1.90
N ALA A 214 31.24 -14.47 -0.61
CA ALA A 214 31.23 -15.71 0.16
C ALA A 214 30.10 -16.64 -0.28
N HIS A 215 28.89 -16.08 -0.49
CA HIS A 215 27.76 -16.82 -1.04
C HIS A 215 28.10 -17.41 -2.43
N GLU A 216 28.64 -16.59 -3.34
CA GLU A 216 29.06 -17.04 -4.67
C GLU A 216 30.13 -18.13 -4.59
N ARG A 217 31.16 -17.98 -3.73
CA ARG A 217 32.20 -19.02 -3.53
C ARG A 217 31.60 -20.36 -3.14
N ILE A 218 30.63 -20.39 -2.23
CA ILE A 218 29.96 -21.64 -1.83
C ILE A 218 29.21 -22.27 -3.02
N LEU A 219 28.53 -21.46 -3.84
CA LEU A 219 27.82 -21.96 -5.03
C LEU A 219 28.74 -22.56 -6.10
N HIS A 220 30.02 -22.13 -6.16
CA HIS A 220 31.02 -22.70 -7.06
C HIS A 220 31.55 -24.08 -6.61
N LEU A 221 31.24 -24.51 -5.38
CA LEU A 221 31.60 -25.84 -4.87
C LEU A 221 30.66 -26.95 -5.38
N ARG A 222 29.60 -26.60 -6.13
CA ARG A 222 28.67 -27.56 -6.72
C ARG A 222 29.34 -28.36 -7.85
N THR A 223 29.13 -29.67 -7.84
CA THR A 223 29.37 -30.55 -8.99
C THR A 223 28.09 -30.69 -9.81
N ALA A 224 28.19 -31.34 -10.98
CA ALA A 224 27.04 -31.55 -11.88
C ALA A 224 25.93 -32.39 -11.24
N ASP A 225 26.29 -33.34 -10.38
CA ASP A 225 25.35 -34.26 -9.75
C ASP A 225 24.76 -33.67 -8.46
N ARG A 226 23.44 -33.52 -8.41
CA ARG A 226 22.71 -33.10 -7.22
C ARG A 226 22.45 -34.30 -6.31
N PRO A 227 22.84 -34.28 -5.03
CA PRO A 227 22.79 -35.47 -4.16
C PRO A 227 21.41 -35.77 -3.55
N TYR A 228 20.40 -34.94 -3.82
CA TYR A 228 19.03 -35.15 -3.37
C TYR A 228 18.03 -34.71 -4.44
N ARG A 229 16.79 -35.20 -4.35
CA ARG A 229 15.73 -34.82 -5.30
C ARG A 229 15.51 -33.31 -5.21
N PRO A 230 15.48 -32.58 -6.34
CA PRO A 230 15.21 -31.15 -6.32
C PRO A 230 13.96 -30.85 -5.48
N PRO A 231 14.00 -29.86 -4.57
CA PRO A 231 12.80 -29.44 -3.86
C PRO A 231 11.71 -29.18 -4.90
N PRO A 232 10.43 -29.54 -4.63
CA PRO A 232 9.33 -29.06 -5.45
C PRO A 232 9.51 -27.56 -5.51
N ARG A 233 9.90 -27.04 -6.70
CA ARG A 233 10.43 -25.68 -6.89
C ARG A 233 9.79 -24.79 -5.84
N ALA A 234 10.58 -24.30 -4.85
CA ALA A 234 10.11 -23.34 -3.87
C ALA A 234 9.24 -22.39 -4.66
N HIS A 235 7.91 -22.41 -4.42
CA HIS A 235 6.92 -21.92 -5.37
C HIS A 235 7.53 -20.68 -5.99
N ARG A 236 7.93 -20.72 -7.28
CA ARG A 236 8.23 -19.49 -7.98
C ARG A 236 7.01 -18.64 -7.66
N PRO A 237 7.15 -17.50 -6.96
CA PRO A 237 6.00 -16.74 -6.52
C PRO A 237 5.11 -16.64 -7.73
N ARG A 238 3.91 -17.21 -7.61
CA ARG A 238 3.03 -17.49 -8.74
C ARG A 238 3.05 -16.23 -9.60
N GLN A 239 3.43 -16.35 -10.87
CA GLN A 239 3.59 -15.15 -11.69
C GLN A 239 2.31 -14.34 -11.57
N PRO A 240 2.41 -13.02 -11.29
CA PRO A 240 1.23 -12.21 -11.12
C PRO A 240 0.36 -12.34 -12.37
N ASP A 241 -0.91 -12.66 -12.16
CA ASP A 241 -1.88 -12.95 -13.21
C ASP A 241 -3.24 -12.40 -12.80
N VAL A 242 -4.11 -12.22 -13.79
CA VAL A 242 -5.49 -11.81 -13.54
C VAL A 242 -6.18 -12.94 -12.76
N PRO A 243 -6.76 -12.66 -11.57
CA PRO A 243 -7.43 -13.69 -10.78
C PRO A 243 -8.58 -14.33 -11.56
N ARG A 244 -8.82 -15.63 -11.36
CA ARG A 244 -9.87 -16.38 -12.10
C ARG A 244 -11.29 -15.85 -11.81
N ASP A 245 -11.50 -15.25 -10.66
CA ASP A 245 -12.75 -14.60 -10.23
C ASP A 245 -12.92 -13.18 -10.82
N VAL A 246 -11.89 -12.64 -11.48
CA VAL A 246 -11.91 -11.31 -12.08
C VAL A 246 -12.05 -11.43 -13.59
N THR A 247 -13.23 -11.08 -14.11
CA THR A 247 -13.44 -10.88 -15.54
C THR A 247 -13.22 -9.43 -15.90
N LEU A 248 -12.20 -9.16 -16.71
CA LEU A 248 -11.95 -7.81 -17.23
C LEU A 248 -13.06 -7.42 -18.22
N ARG A 249 -13.48 -6.16 -18.16
CA ARG A 249 -14.47 -5.59 -19.07
C ARG A 249 -13.80 -5.20 -20.39
N ASP A 250 -14.59 -5.09 -21.45
CA ASP A 250 -14.10 -4.77 -22.80
C ASP A 250 -13.24 -3.50 -22.84
N TYR A 251 -13.68 -2.44 -22.16
CA TYR A 251 -12.91 -1.18 -22.10
C TYR A 251 -11.59 -1.32 -21.33
N GLN A 252 -11.49 -2.25 -20.37
CA GLN A 252 -10.24 -2.52 -19.66
C GLN A 252 -9.26 -3.25 -20.58
N HIS A 253 -9.76 -4.21 -21.38
CA HIS A 253 -8.97 -4.85 -22.43
C HIS A 253 -8.47 -3.83 -23.46
N GLN A 254 -9.34 -2.94 -23.94
CA GLN A 254 -8.97 -1.87 -24.88
C GLN A 254 -7.89 -0.95 -24.31
N ALA A 255 -8.03 -0.51 -23.05
CA ALA A 255 -7.03 0.32 -22.37
C ALA A 255 -5.66 -0.38 -22.30
N ILE A 256 -5.64 -1.66 -21.89
CA ILE A 256 -4.41 -2.46 -21.80
C ILE A 256 -3.77 -2.65 -23.18
N GLN A 257 -4.57 -3.02 -24.20
CA GLN A 257 -4.08 -3.22 -25.57
C GLN A 257 -3.53 -1.93 -26.19
N ALA A 258 -4.14 -0.78 -25.91
CA ALA A 258 -3.67 0.51 -26.40
C ALA A 258 -2.35 0.95 -25.71
N TRP A 259 -2.21 0.68 -24.41
CA TRP A 259 -1.02 1.07 -23.65
C TRP A 259 0.17 0.14 -23.85
N LEU A 260 -0.05 -1.18 -23.97
CA LEU A 260 1.02 -2.17 -23.96
C LEU A 260 2.12 -1.93 -25.02
N PRO A 261 1.85 -1.52 -26.28
CA PRO A 261 2.90 -1.27 -27.27
C PRO A 261 3.87 -0.15 -26.88
N GLY A 262 3.38 0.95 -26.31
CA GLY A 262 4.19 2.10 -25.92
C GLY A 262 4.65 2.09 -24.45
N THR A 263 3.90 1.42 -23.58
CA THR A 263 4.08 1.34 -22.12
C THR A 263 4.23 2.69 -21.40
N ARG A 264 3.71 3.75 -22.02
CA ARG A 264 3.75 5.13 -21.53
C ARG A 264 2.41 5.78 -21.83
N GLY A 265 1.72 6.26 -20.80
CA GLY A 265 0.59 7.16 -20.99
C GLY A 265 -0.34 7.28 -19.79
N PHE A 266 -1.43 8.01 -20.00
CA PHE A 266 -2.53 8.15 -19.06
C PHE A 266 -3.70 7.23 -19.38
N PHE A 267 -4.25 6.61 -18.34
CA PHE A 267 -5.63 6.14 -18.30
C PHE A 267 -6.50 7.19 -17.62
N GLU A 268 -7.25 7.92 -18.44
CA GLU A 268 -8.24 8.90 -18.02
C GLU A 268 -9.57 8.20 -17.78
N MET A 269 -9.73 7.59 -16.61
CA MET A 269 -10.89 6.75 -16.31
C MET A 269 -11.68 7.34 -15.15
N ALA A 270 -12.99 7.46 -15.31
CA ALA A 270 -13.88 7.91 -14.25
C ALA A 270 -13.73 7.06 -12.96
N THR A 271 -14.00 7.64 -11.80
CA THR A 271 -13.91 6.91 -10.52
C THR A 271 -14.93 5.77 -10.50
N GLY A 272 -14.58 4.63 -9.90
CA GLY A 272 -15.44 3.45 -9.83
C GLY A 272 -15.44 2.54 -11.08
N THR A 273 -14.74 2.90 -12.16
CA THR A 273 -14.64 2.10 -13.39
C THR A 273 -13.64 0.93 -13.32
N GLY A 274 -12.91 0.78 -12.21
CA GLY A 274 -11.92 -0.29 -12.03
C GLY A 274 -10.48 0.08 -12.40
N LYS A 275 -10.07 1.34 -12.25
CA LYS A 275 -8.70 1.84 -12.50
C LYS A 275 -7.60 0.93 -11.95
N THR A 276 -7.70 0.54 -10.69
CA THR A 276 -6.75 -0.34 -10.00
C THR A 276 -6.63 -1.70 -10.68
N ILE A 277 -7.77 -2.34 -10.98
CA ILE A 277 -7.83 -3.63 -11.67
C ILE A 277 -7.23 -3.53 -13.08
N THR A 278 -7.54 -2.47 -13.82
CA THR A 278 -6.96 -2.23 -15.15
C THR A 278 -5.45 -2.07 -15.10
N ALA A 279 -4.93 -1.31 -14.12
CA ALA A 279 -3.50 -1.07 -13.96
C ALA A 279 -2.73 -2.33 -13.55
N LEU A 280 -3.27 -3.12 -12.62
CA LEU A 280 -2.68 -4.40 -12.23
C LEU A 280 -2.72 -5.41 -13.38
N ALA A 281 -3.83 -5.49 -14.12
CA ALA A 281 -3.90 -6.32 -15.32
C ALA A 281 -2.86 -5.88 -16.38
N ALA A 282 -2.70 -4.57 -16.60
CA ALA A 282 -1.66 -4.05 -17.48
C ALA A 282 -0.24 -4.43 -17.01
N SER A 283 0.03 -4.39 -15.70
CA SER A 283 1.33 -4.80 -15.16
C SER A 283 1.59 -6.29 -15.28
N THR A 284 0.56 -7.16 -15.13
CA THR A 284 0.71 -8.61 -15.38
C THR A 284 1.03 -8.91 -16.84
N ALA A 285 0.34 -8.25 -17.79
CA ALA A 285 0.62 -8.38 -19.22
C ALA A 285 2.05 -7.90 -19.57
N LEU A 286 2.52 -6.84 -18.91
CA LEU A 286 3.89 -6.37 -19.09
C LEU A 286 4.93 -7.34 -18.52
N ILE A 287 4.68 -7.93 -17.34
CA ILE A 287 5.56 -8.96 -16.76
C ILE A 287 5.69 -10.15 -17.70
N ALA A 288 4.58 -10.59 -18.32
CA ALA A 288 4.61 -11.68 -19.29
C ALA A 288 5.49 -11.35 -20.52
N ARG A 289 5.60 -10.07 -20.89
CA ARG A 289 6.44 -9.62 -22.01
C ARG A 289 7.92 -9.45 -21.63
N GLU A 290 8.20 -8.79 -20.51
CA GLU A 290 9.57 -8.42 -20.11
C GLU A 290 10.28 -9.53 -19.32
N GLY A 291 9.53 -10.47 -18.75
CA GLY A 291 10.03 -11.56 -17.92
C GLY A 291 10.49 -11.13 -16.52
N ARG A 292 11.19 -10.00 -16.40
CA ARG A 292 11.64 -9.42 -15.13
C ARG A 292 11.25 -7.95 -14.98
N LEU A 293 10.47 -7.61 -13.94
CA LEU A 293 9.95 -6.24 -13.76
C LEU A 293 9.92 -5.79 -12.30
N ALA A 294 10.48 -4.61 -12.03
CA ALA A 294 10.20 -3.85 -10.82
C ALA A 294 8.95 -3.00 -11.04
N VAL A 295 7.96 -3.12 -10.16
CA VAL A 295 6.69 -2.38 -10.19
C VAL A 295 6.63 -1.48 -8.97
N VAL A 296 6.61 -0.16 -9.21
CA VAL A 296 6.41 0.86 -8.19
C VAL A 296 5.03 1.45 -8.37
N ILE A 297 4.18 1.31 -7.36
CA ILE A 297 2.83 1.86 -7.33
C ILE A 297 2.82 3.05 -6.37
N ALA A 298 2.72 4.25 -6.90
CA ALA A 298 2.66 5.50 -6.15
C ALA A 298 1.21 5.92 -5.94
N VAL A 299 0.81 6.15 -4.68
CA VAL A 299 -0.56 6.55 -4.30
C VAL A 299 -0.54 7.83 -3.45
N PRO A 300 -1.59 8.66 -3.46
CA PRO A 300 -1.56 9.95 -2.76
C PRO A 300 -1.68 9.83 -1.24
N TYR A 301 -2.32 8.77 -0.72
CA TYR A 301 -2.67 8.64 0.71
C TYR A 301 -2.37 7.25 1.27
N GLN A 302 -2.12 7.17 2.58
CA GLN A 302 -1.77 5.92 3.25
C GLN A 302 -2.88 4.85 3.19
N HIS A 303 -4.15 5.23 3.32
CA HIS A 303 -5.25 4.26 3.26
C HIS A 303 -5.44 3.63 1.88
N LEU A 304 -5.00 4.31 0.82
CA LEU A 304 -4.94 3.73 -0.52
C LEU A 304 -3.82 2.69 -0.65
N VAL A 305 -2.76 2.79 0.15
CA VAL A 305 -1.69 1.77 0.14
C VAL A 305 -2.24 0.41 0.53
N ASP A 306 -3.05 0.35 1.59
CA ASP A 306 -3.68 -0.89 2.04
C ASP A 306 -4.64 -1.45 0.98
N GLN A 307 -5.48 -0.59 0.38
CA GLN A 307 -6.41 -1.00 -0.69
C GLN A 307 -5.67 -1.57 -1.90
N TRP A 308 -4.67 -0.85 -2.40
CA TRP A 308 -3.82 -1.32 -3.49
C TRP A 308 -3.06 -2.60 -3.13
N ALA A 309 -2.66 -2.76 -1.86
CA ALA A 309 -1.98 -3.97 -1.40
C ALA A 309 -2.89 -5.19 -1.45
N ASP A 310 -4.15 -5.05 -1.04
CA ASP A 310 -5.12 -6.15 -1.09
C ASP A 310 -5.44 -6.56 -2.53
N ASP A 311 -5.67 -5.59 -3.43
CA ASP A 311 -5.86 -5.88 -4.86
C ASP A 311 -4.59 -6.50 -5.49
N ALA A 312 -3.40 -5.96 -5.20
CA ALA A 312 -2.15 -6.52 -5.71
C ALA A 312 -1.92 -7.97 -5.21
N ARG A 313 -2.23 -8.26 -3.93
CA ARG A 313 -2.15 -9.62 -3.38
C ARG A 313 -3.08 -10.59 -4.09
N ARG A 314 -4.30 -10.16 -4.44
CA ARG A 314 -5.23 -10.98 -5.24
C ARG A 314 -4.63 -11.36 -6.59
N PHE A 315 -3.93 -10.42 -7.24
CA PHE A 315 -3.20 -10.64 -8.49
C PHE A 315 -1.92 -11.47 -8.32
N GLY A 316 -1.57 -11.92 -7.10
CA GLY A 316 -0.39 -12.75 -6.83
C GLY A 316 0.87 -11.96 -6.49
N TYR A 317 0.80 -10.63 -6.36
CA TYR A 317 1.93 -9.84 -5.89
C TYR A 317 2.13 -10.00 -4.37
N ALA A 318 3.39 -9.90 -3.94
CA ALA A 318 3.76 -9.71 -2.53
C ALA A 318 4.32 -8.29 -2.32
N PRO A 319 3.46 -7.26 -2.24
CA PRO A 319 3.92 -5.87 -2.23
C PRO A 319 4.64 -5.50 -0.93
N ILE A 320 5.76 -4.80 -1.05
CA ILE A 320 6.37 -4.08 0.07
C ILE A 320 5.63 -2.74 0.24
N LEU A 321 5.18 -2.45 1.46
CA LEU A 321 4.44 -1.22 1.75
C LEU A 321 5.39 -0.15 2.32
N ALA A 322 5.75 0.83 1.48
CA ALA A 322 6.70 1.89 1.80
C ALA A 322 5.96 3.20 2.10
N PHE A 323 5.35 3.32 3.27
CA PHE A 323 4.63 4.54 3.67
C PHE A 323 4.72 4.89 5.15
N ASP A 324 5.13 3.94 5.99
CA ASP A 324 5.26 4.10 7.44
C ASP A 324 6.74 4.25 7.84
N ASN A 325 7.11 3.75 9.03
CA ASN A 325 8.45 3.79 9.55
C ASN A 325 9.47 3.14 8.59
N ARG A 326 10.44 3.95 8.13
CA ARG A 326 11.57 3.55 7.27
C ARG A 326 12.20 2.21 7.64
N HIS A 327 12.41 1.94 8.93
CA HIS A 327 13.08 0.73 9.38
C HIS A 327 12.29 -0.55 9.08
N ARG A 328 10.97 -0.46 8.88
CA ARG A 328 10.11 -1.62 8.58
C ARG A 328 10.16 -2.05 7.13
N TRP A 329 10.24 -1.09 6.20
CA TRP A 329 10.14 -1.38 4.76
C TRP A 329 11.48 -1.33 4.03
N MET A 330 12.47 -0.59 4.53
CA MET A 330 13.73 -0.38 3.81
C MET A 330 14.54 -1.66 3.62
N GLY A 331 14.68 -2.49 4.67
CA GLY A 331 15.36 -3.78 4.57
C GLY A 331 14.68 -4.73 3.58
N PRO A 332 13.38 -5.05 3.79
CA PRO A 332 12.62 -5.89 2.86
C PRO A 332 12.62 -5.39 1.41
N LEU A 333 12.61 -4.07 1.19
CA LEU A 333 12.71 -3.48 -0.14
C LEU A 333 14.06 -3.78 -0.80
N HIS A 334 15.17 -3.53 -0.11
CA HIS A 334 16.51 -3.84 -0.65
C HIS A 334 16.66 -5.33 -0.95
N ASP A 335 16.19 -6.19 -0.06
CA ASP A 335 16.24 -7.64 -0.24
C ASP A 335 15.47 -8.07 -1.50
N ARG A 336 14.27 -7.51 -1.70
CA ARG A 336 13.43 -7.83 -2.86
C ARG A 336 14.03 -7.30 -4.17
N LEU A 337 14.55 -6.08 -4.18
CA LEU A 337 15.19 -5.50 -5.36
C LEU A 337 16.48 -6.26 -5.74
N ARG A 338 17.26 -6.68 -4.75
CA ARG A 338 18.44 -7.53 -4.97
C ARG A 338 18.07 -8.93 -5.48
N ALA A 339 17.02 -9.54 -4.93
CA ALA A 339 16.50 -10.81 -5.43
C ALA A 339 16.08 -10.70 -6.91
N LEU A 340 15.42 -9.59 -7.30
CA LEU A 340 15.08 -9.33 -8.70
C LEU A 340 16.34 -9.17 -9.58
N ALA A 341 17.33 -8.40 -9.11
CA ALA A 341 18.58 -8.19 -9.83
C ALA A 341 19.37 -9.49 -10.04
N ARG A 342 19.33 -10.42 -9.07
CA ARG A 342 19.95 -11.76 -9.18
C ARG A 342 19.14 -12.75 -10.02
N GLY A 343 17.86 -12.46 -10.26
CA GLY A 343 16.95 -13.39 -10.94
C GLY A 343 16.36 -14.47 -10.02
N ASP A 344 16.41 -14.27 -8.70
CA ASP A 344 15.76 -15.15 -7.72
C ASP A 344 14.23 -14.98 -7.76
N THR A 345 13.76 -13.81 -8.23
CA THR A 345 12.35 -13.51 -8.50
C THR A 345 12.21 -12.82 -9.84
N ASP A 346 11.08 -13.07 -10.52
CA ASP A 346 10.72 -12.44 -11.78
C ASP A 346 10.14 -11.02 -11.57
N HIS A 347 9.74 -10.67 -10.35
CA HIS A 347 9.14 -9.37 -10.08
C HIS A 347 9.42 -8.87 -8.67
N ALA A 348 9.35 -7.54 -8.52
CA ALA A 348 9.35 -6.84 -7.25
C ALA A 348 8.22 -5.81 -7.26
N CYS A 349 7.27 -5.90 -6.34
CA CYS A 349 6.20 -4.90 -6.21
C CYS A 349 6.41 -4.08 -4.95
N VAL A 350 6.38 -2.75 -5.07
CA VAL A 350 6.39 -1.82 -3.95
C VAL A 350 5.26 -0.83 -4.11
N ILE A 351 4.54 -0.58 -3.02
CA ILE A 351 3.47 0.42 -2.96
C ILE A 351 3.94 1.53 -2.02
N VAL A 352 3.95 2.76 -2.51
CA VAL A 352 4.58 3.91 -1.88
C VAL A 352 3.62 5.10 -1.90
N THR A 353 3.67 5.97 -0.89
CA THR A 353 2.91 7.24 -0.98
C THR A 353 3.66 8.26 -1.85
N HIS A 354 2.97 9.23 -2.44
CA HIS A 354 3.61 10.34 -3.16
C HIS A 354 4.66 11.06 -2.30
N ALA A 355 4.37 11.25 -1.01
CA ALA A 355 5.31 11.85 -0.06
C ALA A 355 6.55 10.97 0.16
N THR A 356 6.37 9.67 0.40
CA THR A 356 7.50 8.73 0.61
C THR A 356 8.32 8.55 -0.66
N LEU A 357 7.69 8.57 -1.84
CA LEU A 357 8.38 8.52 -3.13
C LEU A 357 9.41 9.64 -3.24
N SER A 358 9.09 10.85 -2.79
CA SER A 358 10.01 11.99 -2.81
C SER A 358 11.08 12.00 -1.73
N THR A 359 11.16 10.98 -0.86
CA THR A 359 12.21 10.92 0.16
C THR A 359 13.53 10.40 -0.40
N ASP A 360 14.65 10.96 0.06
CA ASP A 360 16.00 10.53 -0.34
C ASP A 360 16.23 9.03 -0.12
N ALA A 361 15.71 8.49 0.98
CA ALA A 361 15.85 7.07 1.33
C ALA A 361 15.19 6.16 0.28
N PHE A 362 14.00 6.51 -0.19
CA PHE A 362 13.31 5.74 -1.23
C PHE A 362 13.98 5.93 -2.59
N GLN A 363 14.37 7.17 -2.92
CA GLN A 363 15.10 7.48 -4.16
C GLN A 363 16.45 6.76 -4.24
N GLN A 364 17.13 6.54 -3.12
CA GLN A 364 18.36 5.74 -3.08
C GLN A 364 18.08 4.27 -3.42
N ALA A 365 17.07 3.66 -2.81
CA ALA A 365 16.69 2.28 -3.14
C ALA A 365 16.27 2.12 -4.61
N LEU A 366 15.54 3.10 -5.15
CA LEU A 366 15.06 3.07 -6.54
C LEU A 366 16.18 3.20 -7.57
N ARG A 367 17.29 3.87 -7.22
CA ARG A 367 18.50 3.95 -8.04
C ARG A 367 19.25 2.61 -8.14
N GLU A 368 19.04 1.68 -7.21
CA GLU A 368 19.64 0.34 -7.27
C GLU A 368 18.95 -0.58 -8.29
N VAL A 369 17.81 -0.16 -8.87
CA VAL A 369 17.08 -0.93 -9.88
C VAL A 369 17.82 -0.87 -11.21
N THR A 370 18.47 -1.97 -11.60
CA THR A 370 19.28 -2.11 -12.82
C THR A 370 18.54 -2.74 -14.01
N GLY A 371 17.26 -3.07 -13.86
CA GLY A 371 16.42 -3.73 -14.87
C GLY A 371 15.18 -2.93 -15.28
N GLN A 372 14.19 -3.61 -15.86
CA GLN A 372 12.93 -2.97 -16.26
C GLN A 372 12.17 -2.44 -15.05
N LEU A 373 11.75 -1.18 -15.13
CA LEU A 373 11.02 -0.47 -14.08
C LEU A 373 9.72 0.08 -14.66
N LEU A 374 8.61 -0.31 -14.03
CA LEU A 374 7.28 0.24 -14.21
C LEU A 374 6.91 1.14 -13.04
N VAL A 375 6.55 2.38 -13.34
CA VAL A 375 5.92 3.30 -12.38
C VAL A 375 4.44 3.41 -12.71
N ILE A 376 3.58 3.02 -11.78
CA ILE A 376 2.14 3.27 -11.80
C ILE A 376 1.87 4.40 -10.80
N ALA A 377 1.29 5.51 -11.26
CA ALA A 377 0.90 6.62 -10.39
C ALA A 377 -0.62 6.75 -10.33
N ASP A 378 -1.20 6.52 -9.16
CA ASP A 378 -2.62 6.75 -8.90
C ASP A 378 -2.89 8.21 -8.53
N GLU A 379 -4.01 8.75 -9.01
CA GLU A 379 -4.34 10.19 -8.93
C GLU A 379 -3.12 11.07 -9.31
N ALA A 380 -2.50 10.75 -10.44
CA ALA A 380 -1.20 11.29 -10.88
C ALA A 380 -1.16 12.84 -10.99
N HIS A 381 -2.32 13.49 -11.04
CA HIS A 381 -2.44 14.95 -10.99
C HIS A 381 -1.81 15.58 -9.72
N HIS A 382 -1.66 14.82 -8.62
CA HIS A 382 -0.97 15.27 -7.41
C HIS A 382 0.56 15.33 -7.57
N LEU A 383 1.12 14.64 -8.56
CA LEU A 383 2.55 14.57 -8.80
C LEU A 383 3.08 15.73 -9.65
N GLY A 384 2.23 16.67 -10.08
CA GLY A 384 2.64 17.76 -10.96
C GLY A 384 3.40 18.90 -10.26
N THR A 385 3.59 18.84 -8.94
CA THR A 385 4.38 19.86 -8.23
C THR A 385 5.88 19.69 -8.55
N PRO A 386 6.70 20.75 -8.53
CA PRO A 386 8.12 20.65 -8.85
C PRO A 386 8.87 19.59 -8.02
N ALA A 387 8.56 19.49 -6.73
CA ALA A 387 9.18 18.52 -5.83
C ALA A 387 8.81 17.06 -6.17
N HIS A 388 7.54 16.79 -6.51
CA HIS A 388 7.11 15.45 -6.90
C HIS A 388 7.64 15.07 -8.28
N LEU A 389 7.62 16.00 -9.24
CA LEU A 389 8.17 15.79 -10.58
C LEU A 389 9.66 15.42 -10.54
N ALA A 390 10.45 16.11 -9.70
CA ALA A 390 11.88 15.81 -9.54
C ALA A 390 12.15 14.41 -8.94
N ALA A 391 11.19 13.84 -8.21
CA ALA A 391 11.28 12.50 -7.63
C ALA A 391 10.84 11.38 -8.58
N LEU A 392 10.30 11.70 -9.75
CA LEU A 392 9.91 10.69 -10.73
C LEU A 392 11.17 10.09 -11.40
N PRO A 393 11.36 8.77 -11.36
CA PRO A 393 12.58 8.13 -11.85
C PRO A 393 12.71 8.27 -13.37
N ALA A 394 13.76 8.95 -13.83
CA ALA A 394 14.03 9.11 -15.26
C ALA A 394 14.32 7.77 -15.97
N HIS A 395 14.91 6.81 -15.24
CA HIS A 395 15.25 5.47 -15.74
C HIS A 395 14.06 4.52 -15.82
N ALA A 396 12.85 4.92 -15.39
CA ALA A 396 11.65 4.10 -15.59
C ALA A 396 11.32 3.98 -17.08
N GLY A 397 11.52 2.78 -17.64
CA GLY A 397 11.19 2.44 -19.01
C GLY A 397 9.69 2.49 -19.29
N HIS A 398 8.90 2.02 -18.32
CA HIS A 398 7.45 1.89 -18.40
C HIS A 398 6.76 2.80 -17.37
N ARG A 399 5.71 3.50 -17.80
CA ARG A 399 5.05 4.56 -17.02
C ARG A 399 3.55 4.53 -17.29
N LEU A 400 2.76 4.46 -16.23
CA LEU A 400 1.31 4.48 -16.30
C LEU A 400 0.77 5.46 -15.28
N ALA A 401 0.05 6.48 -15.75
CA ALA A 401 -0.66 7.41 -14.89
C ALA A 401 -2.15 7.10 -14.89
N LEU A 402 -2.77 7.12 -13.71
CA LEU A 402 -4.20 6.93 -13.52
C LEU A 402 -4.78 8.24 -12.97
N SER A 403 -5.79 8.78 -13.63
CA SER A 403 -6.51 9.94 -13.12
C SER A 403 -7.92 9.97 -13.70
N ALA A 404 -8.90 10.44 -12.93
CA ALA A 404 -10.21 10.78 -13.50
C ALA A 404 -10.19 12.18 -14.14
N THR A 405 -9.21 13.00 -13.76
CA THR A 405 -9.04 14.39 -14.22
C THR A 405 -7.54 14.66 -14.37
N PRO A 406 -6.92 14.33 -15.52
CA PRO A 406 -5.47 14.42 -15.69
C PRO A 406 -4.97 15.87 -15.74
N ASN A 407 -5.79 16.81 -16.16
CA ASN A 407 -5.43 18.22 -16.22
C ASN A 407 -5.59 18.88 -14.85
N ARG A 408 -4.54 19.57 -14.39
CA ARG A 408 -4.54 20.28 -13.10
C ARG A 408 -5.20 21.64 -13.27
N TRP A 409 -6.13 21.94 -12.36
CA TRP A 409 -6.87 23.20 -12.36
C TRP A 409 -5.94 24.38 -12.05
N PHE A 410 -5.89 25.37 -12.95
CA PHE A 410 -4.98 26.53 -12.89
C PHE A 410 -3.47 26.18 -12.83
N ASP A 411 -3.05 25.03 -13.36
CA ASP A 411 -1.63 24.63 -13.41
C ASP A 411 -1.29 23.89 -14.71
N ASP A 412 -1.29 24.64 -15.81
CA ASP A 412 -0.96 24.13 -17.15
C ASP A 412 0.49 23.65 -17.23
N ALA A 413 1.41 24.33 -16.55
CA ALA A 413 2.82 23.97 -16.51
C ALA A 413 3.03 22.59 -15.86
N GLY A 414 2.42 22.34 -14.70
CA GLY A 414 2.47 21.05 -14.04
C GLY A 414 1.76 19.95 -14.83
N THR A 415 0.67 20.28 -15.53
CA THR A 415 -0.02 19.34 -16.44
C THR A 415 0.89 18.94 -17.61
N ALA A 416 1.55 19.91 -18.25
CA ALA A 416 2.48 19.66 -19.34
C ALA A 416 3.69 18.82 -18.89
N ALA A 417 4.24 19.09 -17.70
CA ALA A 417 5.35 18.32 -17.16
C ALA A 417 4.97 16.86 -16.85
N LEU A 418 3.76 16.62 -16.34
CA LEU A 418 3.25 15.26 -16.15
C LEU A 418 3.09 14.51 -17.48
N ARG A 419 2.55 15.16 -18.52
CA ARG A 419 2.43 14.59 -19.86
C ARG A 419 3.80 14.32 -20.49
N ALA A 420 4.79 15.18 -20.26
CA ALA A 420 6.16 14.94 -20.72
C ALA A 420 6.79 13.69 -20.08
N TYR A 421 6.47 13.41 -18.82
CA TYR A 421 6.97 12.21 -18.13
C TYR A 421 6.19 10.94 -18.48
N PHE A 422 4.87 10.95 -18.33
CA PHE A 422 4.03 9.76 -18.51
C PHE A 422 3.63 9.51 -19.96
N GLY A 423 3.55 10.54 -20.80
CA GLY A 423 2.92 10.51 -22.13
C GLY A 423 1.52 11.12 -22.13
N ASP A 424 0.87 11.11 -23.29
CA ASP A 424 -0.50 11.60 -23.44
C ASP A 424 -1.56 10.59 -22.97
N THR A 425 -2.83 10.99 -23.03
CA THR A 425 -3.96 10.11 -22.72
C THR A 425 -4.07 9.04 -23.80
N ILE A 426 -3.83 7.78 -23.41
CA ILE A 426 -3.90 6.62 -24.32
C ILE A 426 -5.30 6.02 -24.33
N PHE A 427 -6.02 6.15 -23.21
CA PHE A 427 -7.38 5.68 -23.08
C PHE A 427 -8.18 6.63 -22.19
N ALA A 428 -9.37 7.00 -22.65
CA ALA A 428 -10.31 7.84 -21.92
C ALA A 428 -11.65 7.13 -21.77
N LEU A 429 -12.17 7.12 -20.54
CA LEU A 429 -13.50 6.66 -20.19
C LEU A 429 -14.13 7.74 -19.30
N PRO A 430 -14.74 8.77 -19.89
CA PRO A 430 -15.40 9.83 -19.15
C PRO A 430 -16.61 9.29 -18.39
N LEU A 431 -17.12 10.08 -17.43
CA LEU A 431 -18.20 9.62 -16.56
C LEU A 431 -19.48 9.27 -17.34
N ALA A 432 -19.82 10.05 -18.38
CA ALA A 432 -20.99 9.83 -19.21
C ALA A 432 -21.02 8.41 -19.81
N ASP A 433 -19.89 7.95 -20.36
CA ASP A 433 -19.76 6.63 -20.99
C ASP A 433 -19.71 5.49 -19.97
N ALA A 434 -19.25 5.81 -18.75
CA ALA A 434 -19.20 4.85 -17.64
C ALA A 434 -20.59 4.61 -17.01
N ILE A 435 -21.51 5.57 -17.10
CA ILE A 435 -22.88 5.44 -16.56
C ILE A 435 -23.67 4.41 -17.37
N GLY A 436 -24.34 3.49 -16.66
CA GLY A 436 -25.08 2.40 -17.28
C GLY A 436 -24.21 1.19 -17.62
N THR A 437 -22.90 1.36 -17.87
CA THR A 437 -21.96 0.28 -18.19
C THR A 437 -21.23 -0.26 -16.95
N SER A 438 -20.54 0.61 -16.21
CA SER A 438 -19.77 0.26 -15.02
C SER A 438 -20.20 1.06 -13.77
N LEU A 439 -20.90 2.16 -13.98
CA LEU A 439 -21.54 2.99 -12.97
C LEU A 439 -23.06 2.88 -13.05
N THR A 440 -23.71 3.27 -11.96
CA THR A 440 -25.16 3.26 -11.78
C THR A 440 -25.73 4.54 -12.39
N PRO A 441 -26.81 4.46 -13.18
CA PRO A 441 -27.61 5.63 -13.56
C PRO A 441 -28.11 6.42 -12.35
N TYR A 442 -28.41 7.69 -12.53
CA TYR A 442 -28.90 8.53 -11.43
C TYR A 442 -29.91 9.59 -11.86
N THR A 443 -30.68 10.06 -10.88
CA THR A 443 -31.49 11.26 -10.99
C THR A 443 -30.85 12.40 -10.21
N TYR A 444 -30.90 13.61 -10.77
CA TYR A 444 -30.35 14.83 -10.19
C TYR A 444 -31.46 15.82 -9.86
N HIS A 445 -31.45 16.31 -8.62
CA HIS A 445 -32.47 17.20 -8.08
C HIS A 445 -31.80 18.45 -7.50
N PRO A 446 -31.67 19.53 -8.29
CA PRO A 446 -31.17 20.79 -7.76
C PRO A 446 -32.18 21.39 -6.77
N VAL A 447 -31.69 21.86 -5.63
CA VAL A 447 -32.47 22.51 -4.57
C VAL A 447 -31.94 23.93 -4.42
N LEU A 448 -32.73 24.90 -4.83
CA LEU A 448 -32.35 26.30 -4.77
C LEU A 448 -32.51 26.81 -3.34
N VAL A 449 -31.48 27.49 -2.85
CA VAL A 449 -31.47 28.06 -1.50
C VAL A 449 -31.17 29.55 -1.59
N GLU A 450 -32.06 30.36 -1.04
CA GLU A 450 -31.88 31.81 -0.93
C GLU A 450 -31.15 32.14 0.39
N LEU A 451 -30.34 33.19 0.38
CA LEU A 451 -29.75 33.74 1.60
C LEU A 451 -30.81 34.43 2.45
N THR A 452 -30.60 34.47 3.76
CA THR A 452 -31.39 35.34 4.64
C THR A 452 -31.09 36.82 4.38
N ASP A 453 -31.90 37.73 4.91
CA ASP A 453 -31.66 39.18 4.78
C ASP A 453 -30.29 39.58 5.38
N GLU A 454 -29.95 39.05 6.57
CA GLU A 454 -28.66 39.31 7.22
C GLU A 454 -27.47 38.76 6.41
N GLU A 455 -27.59 37.55 5.86
CA GLU A 455 -26.57 36.96 5.00
C GLU A 455 -26.43 37.71 3.66
N THR A 456 -27.53 38.25 3.14
CA THR A 456 -27.55 39.08 1.92
C THR A 456 -26.78 40.37 2.12
N ASP A 457 -26.99 41.06 3.23
CA ASP A 457 -26.24 42.28 3.59
C ASP A 457 -24.75 41.97 3.76
N ALA A 458 -24.41 40.90 4.51
CA ALA A 458 -23.03 40.47 4.68
C ALA A 458 -22.35 40.07 3.36
N TYR A 459 -23.09 39.43 2.45
CA TYR A 459 -22.61 39.10 1.11
C TYR A 459 -22.31 40.36 0.29
N ALA A 460 -23.20 41.36 0.34
CA ALA A 460 -23.02 42.63 -0.34
C ALA A 460 -21.77 43.37 0.15
N ASP A 461 -21.59 43.47 1.47
CA ASP A 461 -20.43 44.11 2.08
C ASP A 461 -19.11 43.45 1.67
N LEU A 462 -19.06 42.10 1.68
CA LEU A 462 -17.90 41.36 1.22
C LEU A 462 -17.62 41.60 -0.27
N SER A 463 -18.65 41.64 -1.12
CA SER A 463 -18.51 41.86 -2.56
C SER A 463 -18.01 43.26 -2.90
N VAL A 464 -18.44 44.29 -2.16
CA VAL A 464 -17.90 45.65 -2.27
C VAL A 464 -16.42 45.69 -1.88
N GLN A 465 -16.03 45.06 -0.78
CA GLN A 465 -14.62 45.02 -0.34
C GLN A 465 -13.72 44.27 -1.34
N ILE A 466 -14.20 43.15 -1.88
CA ILE A 466 -13.50 42.37 -2.91
C ILE A 466 -13.27 43.23 -4.16
N THR A 467 -14.29 43.94 -4.62
CA THR A 467 -14.21 44.80 -5.81
C THR A 467 -13.18 45.91 -5.62
N ARG A 468 -13.14 46.55 -4.44
CA ARG A 468 -12.16 47.61 -4.13
C ARG A 468 -10.72 47.11 -4.12
N LEU A 469 -10.49 45.88 -3.67
CA LEU A 469 -9.14 45.30 -3.57
C LEU A 469 -8.65 44.62 -4.86
N HIS A 470 -9.55 44.33 -5.81
CA HIS A 470 -9.23 43.54 -6.99
C HIS A 470 -8.13 44.17 -7.87
N ALA A 471 -8.15 45.50 -8.04
CA ALA A 471 -7.12 46.20 -8.83
C ALA A 471 -5.76 46.24 -8.11
N ALA A 472 -5.76 46.49 -6.79
CA ALA A 472 -4.54 46.58 -5.99
C ALA A 472 -3.82 45.22 -5.83
N ALA A 473 -4.56 44.12 -5.82
CA ALA A 473 -4.02 42.78 -5.67
C ALA A 473 -3.09 42.32 -6.82
N ALA A 474 -3.13 42.99 -7.97
CA ALA A 474 -2.22 42.69 -9.08
C ALA A 474 -0.78 43.15 -8.82
N THR A 475 -0.59 44.17 -7.97
CA THR A 475 0.70 44.82 -7.74
C THR A 475 1.17 44.76 -6.28
N ASP A 476 0.28 44.50 -5.33
CA ASP A 476 0.58 44.45 -3.90
C ASP A 476 0.24 43.07 -3.30
N SER A 477 1.26 42.41 -2.74
CA SER A 477 1.13 41.09 -2.11
C SER A 477 0.23 41.11 -0.86
N ASP A 478 0.21 42.17 -0.06
CA ASP A 478 -0.67 42.24 1.12
C ASP A 478 -2.13 42.42 0.68
N ALA A 479 -2.37 43.25 -0.33
CA ALA A 479 -3.69 43.38 -0.96
C ALA A 479 -4.16 42.05 -1.57
N ALA A 480 -3.27 41.28 -2.20
CA ALA A 480 -3.58 39.95 -2.73
C ALA A 480 -3.97 38.96 -1.62
N ASP A 481 -3.25 38.95 -0.50
CA ASP A 481 -3.57 38.10 0.66
C ASP A 481 -4.89 38.50 1.32
N ARG A 482 -5.18 39.80 1.44
CA ARG A 482 -6.48 40.30 1.93
C ARG A 482 -7.62 39.89 1.01
N LEU A 483 -7.46 40.09 -0.30
CA LEU A 483 -8.44 39.69 -1.31
C LEU A 483 -8.74 38.18 -1.21
N ARG A 484 -7.70 37.35 -1.09
CA ARG A 484 -7.85 35.90 -0.92
C ARG A 484 -8.66 35.55 0.33
N ARG A 485 -8.40 36.21 1.47
CA ARG A 485 -9.18 36.02 2.71
C ARG A 485 -10.66 36.39 2.54
N LEU A 486 -10.95 37.49 1.86
CA LEU A 486 -12.33 37.92 1.60
C LEU A 486 -13.08 36.97 0.66
N LEU A 487 -12.42 36.51 -0.41
CA LEU A 487 -12.98 35.51 -1.33
C LEU A 487 -13.32 34.20 -0.59
N LEU A 488 -12.47 33.76 0.33
CA LEU A 488 -12.73 32.60 1.18
C LEU A 488 -13.92 32.83 2.11
N ARG A 489 -14.02 33.99 2.78
CA ARG A 489 -15.17 34.34 3.63
C ARG A 489 -16.48 34.36 2.86
N ARG A 490 -16.49 34.95 1.66
CA ARG A 490 -17.70 35.00 0.80
C ARG A 490 -18.12 33.60 0.34
N ALA A 491 -17.16 32.75 -0.01
CA ALA A 491 -17.44 31.36 -0.36
C ALA A 491 -17.93 30.53 0.85
N ASP A 492 -17.42 30.81 2.05
CA ASP A 492 -17.89 30.17 3.29
C ASP A 492 -19.33 30.56 3.61
N LEU A 493 -19.68 31.84 3.49
CA LEU A 493 -21.06 32.35 3.66
C LEU A 493 -22.04 31.61 2.75
N LEU A 494 -21.76 31.54 1.44
CA LEU A 494 -22.63 30.81 0.50
C LEU A 494 -22.72 29.31 0.84
N ASN A 495 -21.61 28.70 1.25
CA ASN A 495 -21.61 27.29 1.62
C ASN A 495 -22.39 27.01 2.90
N ARG A 496 -22.40 27.96 3.84
CA ARG A 496 -23.02 27.84 5.16
C ARG A 496 -24.39 28.50 5.29
N ALA A 497 -24.99 28.90 4.16
CA ALA A 497 -26.31 29.52 4.10
C ALA A 497 -27.32 28.82 5.03
N GLU A 498 -27.92 29.58 5.93
CA GLU A 498 -28.77 29.06 7.01
C GLU A 498 -29.98 28.29 6.46
N ASN A 499 -30.59 28.82 5.40
CA ASN A 499 -31.77 28.24 4.74
C ASN A 499 -31.54 26.85 4.12
N LYS A 500 -30.30 26.34 4.09
CA LYS A 500 -30.02 24.96 3.68
C LYS A 500 -30.62 23.92 4.62
N LEU A 501 -30.65 24.19 5.93
CA LEU A 501 -31.17 23.25 6.92
C LEU A 501 -32.70 23.09 6.82
N PRO A 502 -33.50 24.18 6.74
CA PRO A 502 -34.93 24.09 6.41
C PRO A 502 -35.18 23.39 5.07
N ALA A 503 -34.50 23.79 4.00
CA ALA A 503 -34.65 23.16 2.69
C ALA A 503 -34.32 21.66 2.72
N LEU A 504 -33.30 21.26 3.49
CA LEU A 504 -32.97 19.85 3.68
C LEU A 504 -34.10 19.09 4.35
N SER A 505 -34.70 19.68 5.39
CA SER A 505 -35.86 19.10 6.06
C SER A 505 -37.05 18.95 5.12
N ASP A 506 -37.28 19.90 4.23
CA ASP A 506 -38.37 19.85 3.24
C ASP A 506 -38.16 18.69 2.26
N VAL A 507 -36.95 18.56 1.72
CA VAL A 507 -36.58 17.45 0.82
C VAL A 507 -36.72 16.11 1.52
N LEU A 508 -36.26 15.97 2.77
CA LEU A 508 -36.34 14.71 3.51
C LEU A 508 -37.77 14.30 3.85
N ARG A 509 -38.71 15.25 4.01
CA ARG A 509 -40.13 14.94 4.21
C ARG A 509 -40.78 14.37 2.95
N VAL A 510 -40.41 14.87 1.78
CA VAL A 510 -40.93 14.40 0.47
C VAL A 510 -40.21 13.14 0.00
N HIS A 511 -38.91 13.05 0.27
CA HIS A 511 -38.02 11.95 -0.12
C HIS A 511 -37.30 11.38 1.11
N PRO A 512 -38.01 10.57 1.93
CA PRO A 512 -37.40 9.95 3.11
C PRO A 512 -36.21 9.06 2.75
N VAL A 513 -35.15 9.16 3.56
CA VAL A 513 -33.97 8.32 3.40
C VAL A 513 -34.23 6.94 3.99
N ALA A 514 -34.29 5.93 3.12
CA ALA A 514 -34.38 4.55 3.57
C ALA A 514 -33.06 4.07 4.21
N SER A 515 -31.95 4.17 3.48
CA SER A 515 -30.61 3.80 3.96
C SER A 515 -29.51 4.29 3.01
N HIS A 516 -28.27 4.24 3.48
CA HIS A 516 -27.06 4.55 2.72
C HIS A 516 -27.04 5.94 2.06
N ALA A 517 -27.37 6.98 2.83
CA ALA A 517 -27.28 8.36 2.40
C ALA A 517 -25.97 9.04 2.84
N LEU A 518 -25.38 9.83 1.94
CA LEU A 518 -24.24 10.69 2.26
C LEU A 518 -24.68 12.15 2.29
N PHE A 519 -24.24 12.88 3.31
CA PHE A 519 -24.46 14.32 3.44
C PHE A 519 -23.09 15.01 3.40
N TYR A 520 -22.86 15.82 2.36
CA TYR A 520 -21.62 16.59 2.21
C TYR A 520 -21.83 17.99 2.76
N CYS A 521 -21.30 18.24 3.96
CA CYS A 521 -21.53 19.46 4.73
C CYS A 521 -20.36 20.44 4.61
N ALA A 522 -20.64 21.73 4.82
CA ALA A 522 -19.60 22.73 4.98
C ALA A 522 -18.90 22.58 6.35
N PRO A 523 -17.62 22.95 6.47
CA PRO A 523 -16.98 23.08 7.77
C PRO A 523 -17.82 23.94 8.71
N GLY A 524 -18.09 23.46 9.93
CA GLY A 524 -18.88 24.18 10.93
C GLY A 524 -20.41 24.11 10.78
N GLN A 525 -20.94 23.28 9.87
CA GLN A 525 -22.38 22.92 9.81
C GLN A 525 -22.64 21.45 10.16
N LEU A 526 -21.58 20.65 10.35
CA LEU A 526 -21.69 19.21 10.47
C LEU A 526 -22.52 18.76 11.68
N ASP A 527 -22.29 19.37 12.84
CA ASP A 527 -22.99 18.99 14.06
C ASP A 527 -24.48 19.35 13.98
N ASP A 528 -24.84 20.49 13.37
CA ASP A 528 -26.24 20.89 13.15
C ASP A 528 -26.95 19.92 12.20
N VAL A 529 -26.29 19.51 11.12
CA VAL A 529 -26.83 18.51 10.18
C VAL A 529 -27.01 17.17 10.87
N VAL A 530 -26.01 16.67 11.61
CA VAL A 530 -26.11 15.39 12.34
C VAL A 530 -27.23 15.44 13.38
N HIS A 531 -27.35 16.54 14.12
CA HIS A 531 -28.40 16.76 15.09
C HIS A 531 -29.78 16.76 14.44
N GLN A 532 -29.97 17.51 13.34
CA GLN A 532 -31.22 17.54 12.59
C GLN A 532 -31.60 16.16 12.05
N LEU A 533 -30.67 15.45 11.42
CA LEU A 533 -30.91 14.13 10.83
C LEU A 533 -31.26 13.09 11.91
N GLY A 534 -30.59 13.11 13.05
CA GLY A 534 -30.82 12.16 14.15
C GLY A 534 -32.08 12.44 14.96
N PHE A 535 -32.32 13.70 15.34
CA PHE A 535 -33.42 14.05 16.24
C PHE A 535 -34.73 14.34 15.53
N GLN A 536 -34.70 15.04 14.38
CA GLN A 536 -35.92 15.43 13.67
C GLN A 536 -36.36 14.39 12.64
N HIS A 537 -35.40 13.75 11.96
CA HIS A 537 -35.66 12.75 10.92
C HIS A 537 -35.41 11.31 11.37
N HIS A 538 -35.04 11.11 12.64
CA HIS A 538 -34.84 9.80 13.28
C HIS A 538 -33.88 8.85 12.53
N LEU A 539 -32.89 9.41 11.84
CA LEU A 539 -31.90 8.63 11.09
C LEU A 539 -30.78 8.15 12.02
N ARG A 540 -30.35 6.90 11.82
CA ARG A 540 -29.08 6.41 12.39
C ARG A 540 -27.92 7.02 11.61
N VAL A 541 -27.47 8.20 12.05
CA VAL A 541 -26.45 9.01 11.39
C VAL A 541 -25.19 9.11 12.26
N HIS A 542 -24.02 9.19 11.61
CA HIS A 542 -22.77 9.53 12.28
C HIS A 542 -21.96 10.53 11.44
N ARG A 543 -21.13 11.33 12.12
CA ARG A 543 -20.14 12.18 11.45
C ARG A 543 -18.98 11.36 10.88
N PHE A 544 -18.39 11.83 9.79
CA PHE A 544 -17.22 11.25 9.15
C PHE A 544 -16.27 12.36 8.72
N THR A 545 -15.24 12.62 9.53
CA THR A 545 -14.24 13.66 9.30
C THR A 545 -12.82 13.09 9.33
N ALA A 546 -11.82 13.98 9.28
CA ALA A 546 -10.41 13.61 9.43
C ALA A 546 -10.00 13.48 10.91
N THR A 547 -10.86 13.89 11.83
CA THR A 547 -10.57 13.88 13.29
C THR A 547 -10.77 12.50 13.91
N GLU A 548 -11.65 11.67 13.35
CA GLU A 548 -11.84 10.29 13.78
C GLU A 548 -10.61 9.44 13.48
N ARG A 549 -10.30 8.51 14.38
CA ARG A 549 -9.11 7.64 14.22
C ARG A 549 -9.29 6.70 13.01
N PRO A 550 -8.20 6.27 12.33
CA PRO A 550 -8.32 5.36 11.18
C PRO A 550 -9.12 4.07 11.45
N ALA A 551 -8.99 3.49 12.64
CA ALA A 551 -9.76 2.29 13.03
C ALA A 551 -11.26 2.59 13.21
N GLU A 552 -11.60 3.76 13.72
CA GLU A 552 -12.99 4.21 13.88
C GLU A 552 -13.64 4.49 12.52
N ARG A 553 -12.93 5.18 11.62
CA ARG A 553 -13.41 5.40 10.24
C ARG A 553 -13.71 4.09 9.52
N ARG A 554 -12.87 3.05 9.68
CA ARG A 554 -13.14 1.71 9.14
C ARG A 554 -14.44 1.12 9.69
N ARG A 555 -14.63 1.15 11.02
CA ARG A 555 -15.85 0.66 11.67
C ARG A 555 -17.11 1.41 11.20
N LEU A 556 -17.02 2.72 11.03
CA LEU A 556 -18.15 3.53 10.53
C LEU A 556 -18.52 3.14 9.10
N LEU A 557 -17.55 2.92 8.22
CA LEU A 557 -17.80 2.44 6.85
C LEU A 557 -18.39 1.02 6.85
N GLU A 558 -17.92 0.13 7.72
CA GLU A 558 -18.49 -1.22 7.86
C GLU A 558 -19.96 -1.19 8.34
N HIS A 559 -20.28 -0.37 9.35
CA HIS A 559 -21.66 -0.19 9.81
C HIS A 559 -22.55 0.47 8.75
N PHE A 560 -21.99 1.39 7.96
CA PHE A 560 -22.70 2.00 6.85
C PHE A 560 -22.99 1.00 5.72
N ASP A 561 -22.03 0.15 5.35
CA ASP A 561 -22.21 -0.88 4.32
C ASP A 561 -23.25 -1.94 4.70
N ARG A 562 -23.33 -2.29 5.99
CA ARG A 562 -24.34 -3.23 6.53
C ARG A 562 -25.74 -2.61 6.66
N GLY A 563 -25.85 -1.28 6.56
CA GLY A 563 -27.09 -0.55 6.81
C GLY A 563 -27.43 -0.33 8.29
N ASP A 564 -26.51 -0.66 9.21
CA ASP A 564 -26.63 -0.33 10.63
C ASP A 564 -26.67 1.20 10.81
N LEU A 565 -25.84 1.91 10.03
CA LEU A 565 -25.95 3.36 9.83
C LEU A 565 -26.72 3.64 8.53
N GLN A 566 -27.76 4.46 8.61
CA GLN A 566 -28.52 4.91 7.45
C GLN A 566 -27.86 6.10 6.75
N ALA A 567 -27.06 6.88 7.48
CA ALA A 567 -26.47 8.10 6.96
C ALA A 567 -25.05 8.36 7.50
N LEU A 568 -24.20 8.96 6.66
CA LEU A 568 -22.95 9.56 7.09
C LEU A 568 -22.92 11.02 6.65
N ALA A 569 -22.58 11.91 7.59
CA ALA A 569 -22.36 13.33 7.31
C ALA A 569 -20.86 13.62 7.31
N ALA A 570 -20.33 14.17 6.21
CA ALA A 570 -18.90 14.31 5.99
C ALA A 570 -18.51 15.73 5.53
N ILE A 571 -17.30 16.15 5.90
CA ILE A 571 -16.67 17.38 5.42
C ILE A 571 -15.43 16.99 4.63
N ARG A 572 -15.44 17.06 3.28
CA ARG A 572 -14.27 16.83 2.39
C ARG A 572 -13.54 15.47 2.49
N CYS A 573 -13.79 14.67 3.51
CA CYS A 573 -13.02 13.46 3.85
C CYS A 573 -13.40 12.24 3.02
N LEU A 574 -14.46 12.35 2.22
CA LEU A 574 -14.93 11.32 1.30
C LEU A 574 -14.61 11.64 -0.16
N ASP A 575 -13.82 12.69 -0.42
CA ASP A 575 -13.59 13.19 -1.77
C ASP A 575 -12.56 12.32 -2.48
N GLU A 576 -11.46 12.02 -1.78
CA GLU A 576 -10.30 11.33 -2.34
C GLU A 576 -9.89 10.09 -1.51
N GLY A 577 -9.57 9.00 -2.21
CA GLY A 577 -9.05 7.75 -1.68
C GLY A 577 -9.93 6.88 -0.77
N VAL A 578 -11.10 7.31 -0.29
CA VAL A 578 -11.93 6.46 0.62
C VAL A 578 -12.88 5.57 -0.18
N ASP A 579 -12.82 4.25 0.03
CA ASP A 579 -13.77 3.33 -0.55
C ASP A 579 -15.12 3.43 0.17
N VAL A 580 -15.99 4.33 -0.32
CA VAL A 580 -17.31 4.52 0.30
C VAL A 580 -18.22 3.36 -0.14
N PRO A 581 -18.77 2.58 0.80
CA PRO A 581 -19.67 1.47 0.50
C PRO A 581 -21.02 1.94 -0.04
N ASN A 582 -21.91 1.00 -0.36
CA ASN A 582 -23.15 1.09 -1.15
C ASN A 582 -24.00 2.37 -1.00
N THR A 583 -23.53 3.52 -1.51
CA THR A 583 -24.24 4.79 -1.38
C THR A 583 -25.39 4.85 -2.38
N ARG A 584 -26.59 5.17 -1.91
CA ARG A 584 -27.80 5.28 -2.77
C ARG A 584 -28.19 6.72 -3.03
N THR A 585 -28.13 7.55 -1.99
CA THR A 585 -28.55 8.95 -2.05
C THR A 585 -27.42 9.84 -1.58
N ALA A 586 -27.20 10.97 -2.26
CA ALA A 586 -26.26 11.99 -1.83
C ALA A 586 -26.95 13.35 -1.72
N PHE A 587 -26.67 14.05 -0.63
CA PHE A 587 -27.09 15.42 -0.38
C PHE A 587 -25.85 16.30 -0.37
N LEU A 588 -25.70 17.14 -1.39
CA LEU A 588 -24.59 18.07 -1.53
C LEU A 588 -25.01 19.40 -0.90
N LEU A 589 -24.74 19.57 0.40
CA LEU A 589 -25.06 20.82 1.11
C LEU A 589 -24.00 21.88 0.88
N ALA A 590 -22.75 21.48 0.66
CA ALA A 590 -21.65 22.40 0.35
C ALA A 590 -21.12 22.21 -1.08
N SER A 591 -21.04 23.32 -1.80
CA SER A 591 -20.45 23.40 -3.13
C SER A 591 -18.93 23.36 -3.04
N SER A 592 -18.30 22.55 -3.89
CA SER A 592 -16.88 22.72 -4.20
C SER A 592 -16.75 23.48 -5.52
N SER A 593 -15.94 24.54 -5.53
CA SER A 593 -15.60 25.25 -6.76
C SER A 593 -14.55 24.53 -7.60
N ASN A 594 -14.00 23.41 -7.11
CA ASN A 594 -12.99 22.61 -7.80
C ASN A 594 -13.69 21.50 -8.60
N PRO A 595 -13.63 21.53 -9.95
CA PRO A 595 -14.26 20.50 -10.79
C PRO A 595 -13.90 19.07 -10.43
N ARG A 596 -12.64 18.86 -10.05
CA ARG A 596 -12.13 17.55 -9.68
C ARG A 596 -12.89 16.96 -8.49
N GLU A 597 -13.08 17.73 -7.44
CA GLU A 597 -13.69 17.26 -6.19
C GLU A 597 -15.13 16.81 -6.42
N PHE A 598 -15.94 17.61 -7.12
CA PHE A 598 -17.33 17.22 -7.35
C PHE A 598 -17.48 16.06 -8.33
N ILE A 599 -16.59 15.92 -9.33
CA ILE A 599 -16.60 14.78 -10.26
C ILE A 599 -16.25 13.49 -9.51
N GLN A 600 -15.21 13.53 -8.67
CA GLN A 600 -14.79 12.37 -7.88
C GLN A 600 -15.87 11.98 -6.85
N ARG A 601 -16.45 12.95 -6.12
CA ARG A 601 -17.59 12.72 -5.21
C ARG A 601 -18.74 12.04 -5.93
N ARG A 602 -19.16 12.59 -7.07
CA ARG A 602 -20.24 12.02 -7.89
C ARG A 602 -19.93 10.58 -8.29
N GLY A 603 -18.76 10.30 -8.86
CA GLY A 603 -18.43 8.94 -9.27
C GLY A 603 -18.33 7.92 -8.12
N ARG A 604 -18.09 8.36 -6.87
CA ARG A 604 -18.24 7.48 -5.68
C ARG A 604 -19.70 7.13 -5.41
N VAL A 605 -20.59 8.11 -5.49
CA VAL A 605 -22.04 7.91 -5.36
C VAL A 605 -22.57 7.00 -6.47
N LEU A 606 -22.00 7.04 -7.67
CA LEU A 606 -22.47 6.24 -8.81
C LEU A 606 -21.95 4.80 -8.85
N ARG A 607 -21.12 4.36 -7.89
CA ARG A 607 -20.63 2.97 -7.89
C ARG A 607 -21.76 1.95 -7.87
N ARG A 608 -21.56 0.84 -8.60
CA ARG A 608 -22.49 -0.30 -8.59
C ARG A 608 -22.46 -1.01 -7.26
N ALA A 609 -23.61 -1.51 -6.84
CA ALA A 609 -23.76 -2.33 -5.65
C ALA A 609 -24.94 -3.30 -5.79
N PRO A 610 -24.95 -4.42 -5.06
CA PRO A 610 -26.07 -5.36 -5.09
C PRO A 610 -27.41 -4.67 -4.78
N GLY A 611 -28.40 -4.89 -5.64
CA GLY A 611 -29.74 -4.31 -5.51
C GLY A 611 -29.84 -2.80 -5.78
N LYS A 612 -28.78 -2.15 -6.26
CA LYS A 612 -28.80 -0.73 -6.64
C LYS A 612 -29.01 -0.57 -8.14
N THR A 613 -30.18 -0.09 -8.53
CA THR A 613 -30.56 0.15 -9.94
C THR A 613 -30.39 1.61 -10.35
N HIS A 614 -30.58 2.55 -9.42
CA HIS A 614 -30.36 3.98 -9.63
C HIS A 614 -29.75 4.63 -8.36
N ALA A 615 -29.10 5.77 -8.54
CA ALA A 615 -28.69 6.67 -7.46
C ALA A 615 -29.50 7.97 -7.50
N VAL A 616 -29.54 8.70 -6.39
CA VAL A 616 -30.23 9.99 -6.28
C VAL A 616 -29.28 11.04 -5.75
N ILE A 617 -29.18 12.19 -6.41
CA ILE A 617 -28.34 13.31 -5.98
C ILE A 617 -29.23 14.53 -5.78
N HIS A 618 -29.27 15.04 -4.55
CA HIS A 618 -29.84 16.34 -4.20
C HIS A 618 -28.70 17.35 -4.05
N ASP A 619 -28.74 18.45 -4.79
CA ASP A 619 -27.67 19.45 -4.79
C ASP A 619 -28.19 20.81 -4.38
N PHE A 620 -27.74 21.30 -3.22
CA PHE A 620 -28.22 22.53 -2.62
C PHE A 620 -27.39 23.69 -3.16
N ILE A 621 -27.99 24.44 -4.09
CA ILE A 621 -27.34 25.54 -4.79
C ILE A 621 -27.80 26.83 -4.16
N THR A 622 -26.88 27.51 -3.46
CA THR A 622 -27.13 28.84 -2.92
C THR A 622 -27.14 29.85 -4.07
N ILE A 623 -28.24 30.56 -4.26
CA ILE A 623 -28.34 31.62 -5.26
C ILE A 623 -27.85 32.92 -4.62
N PRO A 624 -26.78 33.55 -5.15
CA PRO A 624 -26.36 34.86 -4.66
C PRO A 624 -27.41 35.92 -5.03
N PRO A 625 -27.65 36.92 -4.17
CA PRO A 625 -28.58 38.01 -4.43
C PRO A 625 -28.14 38.83 -5.65
N LEU A 626 -29.10 39.31 -6.44
CA LEU A 626 -28.85 40.27 -7.51
C LEU A 626 -28.65 41.66 -6.90
N LEU A 627 -27.40 42.10 -6.77
CA LEU A 627 -27.08 43.41 -6.18
C LEU A 627 -27.05 44.51 -7.25
N PRO A 628 -27.94 45.53 -7.19
CA PRO A 628 -27.94 46.64 -8.14
C PRO A 628 -26.63 47.44 -8.05
N GLY A 629 -25.93 47.65 -9.17
CA GLY A 629 -24.72 48.49 -9.24
C GLY A 629 -23.42 47.85 -8.71
N VAL A 630 -23.48 46.62 -8.18
CA VAL A 630 -22.32 45.85 -7.68
C VAL A 630 -22.06 44.60 -8.52
N VAL A 631 -22.66 44.50 -9.72
CA VAL A 631 -22.42 43.39 -10.67
C VAL A 631 -21.00 43.45 -11.21
N SER A 632 -20.04 43.06 -10.38
CA SER A 632 -18.65 42.91 -10.74
C SER A 632 -18.47 41.62 -11.53
N SER A 633 -17.43 41.57 -12.38
CA SER A 633 -16.94 40.33 -13.01
C SER A 633 -16.80 39.16 -12.00
N THR A 634 -16.54 39.49 -10.73
CA THR A 634 -16.41 38.53 -9.62
C THR A 634 -17.73 37.86 -9.21
N GLU A 635 -18.89 38.52 -9.31
CA GLU A 635 -20.19 37.90 -8.99
C GLU A 635 -20.64 36.95 -10.10
N ARG A 636 -20.50 37.40 -11.35
CA ARG A 636 -20.72 36.56 -12.54
C ARG A 636 -19.85 35.30 -12.49
N SER A 637 -18.62 35.40 -12.00
CA SER A 637 -17.74 34.22 -11.84
C SER A 637 -18.20 33.20 -10.78
N VAL A 638 -18.95 33.61 -9.76
CA VAL A 638 -19.52 32.69 -8.75
C VAL A 638 -20.70 31.94 -9.36
N VAL A 639 -21.64 32.66 -9.96
CA VAL A 639 -22.82 32.07 -10.63
C VAL A 639 -22.39 31.14 -11.75
N ARG A 640 -21.45 31.56 -12.60
CA ARG A 640 -20.92 30.74 -13.70
C ARG A 640 -20.31 29.42 -13.23
N ARG A 641 -19.65 29.40 -12.06
CA ARG A 641 -19.07 28.17 -11.49
C ARG A 641 -20.15 27.22 -10.99
N GLU A 642 -21.17 27.73 -10.30
CA GLU A 642 -22.30 26.91 -9.86
C GLU A 642 -23.10 26.38 -11.05
N LEU A 643 -23.33 27.19 -12.08
CA LEU A 643 -24.00 26.77 -13.32
C LEU A 643 -23.19 25.73 -14.11
N ALA A 644 -21.86 25.84 -14.15
CA ALA A 644 -21.01 24.83 -14.77
C ALA A 644 -21.12 23.48 -14.05
N ARG A 645 -21.08 23.49 -12.70
CA ARG A 645 -21.28 22.30 -11.87
C ARG A 645 -22.68 21.71 -12.08
N PHE A 646 -23.72 22.54 -12.06
CA PHE A 646 -25.09 22.13 -12.32
C PHE A 646 -25.22 21.44 -13.69
N THR A 647 -24.70 22.08 -14.74
CA THR A 647 -24.73 21.58 -16.12
C THR A 647 -24.08 20.21 -16.22
N GLU A 648 -22.89 20.06 -15.63
CA GLU A 648 -22.14 18.80 -15.58
C GLU A 648 -22.96 17.66 -14.96
N PHE A 649 -23.74 17.95 -13.90
CA PHE A 649 -24.59 16.96 -13.23
C PHE A 649 -25.89 16.69 -13.98
N ALA A 650 -26.54 17.72 -14.50
CA ALA A 650 -27.83 17.60 -15.17
C ALA A 650 -27.73 16.87 -16.52
N GLN A 651 -26.69 17.14 -17.31
CA GLN A 651 -26.51 16.58 -18.66
C GLN A 651 -26.38 15.05 -18.69
N THR A 652 -25.89 14.45 -17.60
CA THR A 652 -25.66 12.99 -17.50
C THR A 652 -26.65 12.27 -16.59
N ALA A 653 -27.64 13.00 -16.05
CA ALA A 653 -28.72 12.45 -15.25
C ALA A 653 -29.86 11.89 -16.12
N GLN A 654 -30.65 10.96 -15.60
CA GLN A 654 -31.81 10.40 -16.32
C GLN A 654 -32.97 11.40 -16.45
N ASN A 655 -33.08 12.34 -15.50
CA ASN A 655 -34.12 13.37 -15.45
C ASN A 655 -33.57 14.74 -15.87
N THR A 656 -32.74 14.79 -16.92
CA THR A 656 -32.12 16.04 -17.41
C THR A 656 -33.15 17.15 -17.61
N HIS A 657 -34.27 16.87 -18.27
CA HIS A 657 -35.30 17.88 -18.56
C HIS A 657 -35.86 18.51 -17.27
N ASP A 658 -36.24 17.68 -16.29
CA ASP A 658 -36.77 18.15 -15.01
C ASP A 658 -35.74 18.96 -14.22
N ALA A 659 -34.47 18.53 -14.26
CA ALA A 659 -33.37 19.25 -13.61
C ALA A 659 -33.18 20.66 -14.20
N TYR A 660 -33.23 20.80 -15.53
CA TYR A 660 -33.16 22.11 -16.20
C TYR A 660 -34.41 22.96 -15.95
N ALA A 661 -35.59 22.36 -15.86
CA ALA A 661 -36.83 23.07 -15.56
C ALA A 661 -36.76 23.74 -14.17
N ALA A 662 -36.19 23.07 -13.18
CA ALA A 662 -36.03 23.59 -11.82
C ALA A 662 -35.15 24.85 -11.73
N LEU A 663 -34.25 25.07 -12.70
CA LEU A 663 -33.39 26.26 -12.77
C LEU A 663 -33.83 27.25 -13.85
N TRP A 664 -34.91 27.00 -14.59
CA TRP A 664 -35.28 27.78 -15.76
C TRP A 664 -35.41 29.27 -15.45
N ASP A 665 -36.10 29.62 -14.37
CA ASP A 665 -36.32 31.01 -13.98
C ASP A 665 -35.03 31.71 -13.53
N VAL A 666 -34.13 30.99 -12.86
CA VAL A 666 -32.81 31.49 -12.45
C VAL A 666 -31.93 31.71 -13.68
N LEU A 667 -31.91 30.73 -14.60
CA LEU A 667 -31.19 30.80 -15.87
C LEU A 667 -31.68 31.99 -16.71
N GLN A 668 -32.99 32.21 -16.81
CA GLN A 668 -33.58 33.36 -17.52
C GLN A 668 -33.10 34.69 -16.92
N ARG A 669 -33.22 34.85 -15.59
CA ARG A 669 -32.81 36.08 -14.89
C ARG A 669 -31.31 36.40 -15.08
N HIS A 670 -30.45 35.38 -15.15
CA HIS A 670 -29.00 35.57 -15.31
C HIS A 670 -28.50 35.60 -16.76
N THR A 671 -29.15 34.92 -17.72
CA THR A 671 -28.79 34.98 -19.16
C THR A 671 -29.22 36.27 -19.84
N HIS A 672 -30.27 36.94 -19.37
CA HIS A 672 -30.62 38.29 -19.82
C HIS A 672 -29.51 39.32 -19.54
N LEU A 673 -28.63 39.09 -18.55
CA LEU A 673 -27.47 39.93 -18.28
C LEU A 673 -26.34 39.74 -19.31
N ASP A 674 -26.19 38.55 -19.90
CA ASP A 674 -25.18 38.27 -20.94
C ASP A 674 -25.60 38.84 -22.32
N ALA A 675 -26.90 38.89 -22.61
CA ALA A 675 -27.42 39.40 -23.89
C ALA A 675 -27.36 40.93 -24.00
N GLN A 676 -27.36 41.67 -22.88
CA GLN A 676 -27.27 43.14 -22.86
C GLN A 676 -25.84 43.69 -23.08
N GLU A 677 -24.80 42.85 -23.16
CA GLU A 677 -23.42 43.27 -23.46
C GLU A 677 -23.02 43.08 -24.92
N HIS A 678 -23.87 42.46 -25.74
CA HIS A 678 -23.66 42.31 -27.20
C HIS A 678 -24.57 43.21 -28.05
N ALA A 679 -25.33 44.10 -27.42
CA ALA A 679 -26.07 45.21 -28.04
C ALA A 679 -25.48 46.53 -27.56
#